data_AF-A0A1Q9D232-F1
#
_entry.id   AF-A0A1Q9D232-F1
#
_cell.length_a   1.000
_cell.length_b   1.000
_cell.length_c   1.000
_cell.angle_alpha   90.00
_cell.angle_beta   90.00
_cell.angle_gamma   90.00
#
_symmetry.space_group_name_H-M   'P 1'
#
loop_
_entity.id
_entity.type
_entity.pdbx_description
1 polymer ?
#
loop_
_entity_poly.entity_id
_entity_poly.type
_entity_poly.pdbx_seq_one_letter_code
_entity_poly.pdbx_strand_id
1 'polypeptide(L)'
;MESMKRSPTFLVGTVQQKDILGEFQKREQHYTEEYSKNKPLCFSARAFQQPHPAKVRMGYKDADATLTSPMLLGVCDGVSQLEEFQMDPSLLPNELLRTCEELAMLQLMPDTNIAPQDQYRGPISLLKEAYQETTSYGSTTVLLAALDNSTRIHGKLHPMIAVLSIGDCELLMLRRTNGRQSELEAVFHTEMQRIDYNVQTPLQLARVDERIDEEFDESIALELVGSSCPGQPPPTARAVSTEGRTYNMLKGFAFKILAPKDITGVLNMIGVHPAVAADNIDRPSADNAMAFFNALAEFAYDMDSQQVKAQMPAVTPHPEIYDEAMDFLTIFKLSRQLAMINLVDDFNFKDFWDPVPKRFRALLSGMINFCRYKEAKVVVITGMKEDVQALDSTRLEMVDKLNQVDAELSAAQERHNAELQDMWTAENEAAEAKAINDKLTRQRNSADRVVEDAERKRTSVKERVRQGEQRIEQLREQVTALQSQIAESPEGLEKEIEELKSGVCQLKAVLEEKANQRRAHSQRDQVVCRLLRHLESYKDELTRVGSVAANAENAKQRAAAAREDLANLRQSLEATKQDGTELEQSLKSVVADNERAKQVHAERMEQLEVRRQAALQQHQELQAKRSEEQRQLHQLQSQRLELEAEVAAIRRAHAAEMGELRVMWKAVIDKAESYNLSLDALFHEHCHEDGTVL
;
A
#
# COMPACT_ATOMS: atom_id res chain seq x y z
N MET A 1 -58.33 32.22 -33.11
CA MET A 1 -57.22 32.86 -33.83
C MET A 1 -56.14 33.19 -32.82
N GLU A 2 -55.35 32.18 -32.47
CA GLU A 2 -54.24 32.26 -31.51
C GLU A 2 -52.91 32.17 -32.25
N SER A 3 -51.97 33.02 -31.86
CA SER A 3 -50.66 33.16 -32.50
C SER A 3 -49.69 32.08 -32.04
N MET A 4 -49.22 31.28 -33.01
CA MET A 4 -48.05 30.42 -32.90
C MET A 4 -46.80 31.21 -32.47
N LYS A 5 -46.09 30.71 -31.45
CA LYS A 5 -44.65 30.94 -31.28
C LYS A 5 -43.92 29.61 -31.43
N ARG A 6 -42.96 29.61 -32.35
CA ARG A 6 -42.20 28.45 -32.86
C ARG A 6 -41.32 27.83 -31.77
N SER A 7 -41.35 26.50 -31.66
CA SER A 7 -40.29 25.71 -31.02
C SER A 7 -39.13 25.51 -32.02
N PRO A 8 -37.86 25.65 -31.61
CA PRO A 8 -36.73 25.51 -32.52
C PRO A 8 -36.40 24.03 -32.77
N THR A 9 -36.61 23.66 -34.02
CA THR A 9 -35.82 22.76 -34.86
C THR A 9 -34.65 22.01 -34.20
N PHE A 10 -34.68 20.67 -34.31
CA PHE A 10 -33.53 19.77 -34.18
C PHE A 10 -32.31 20.35 -34.93
N LEU A 11 -31.27 20.75 -34.19
CA LEU A 11 -29.93 20.94 -34.73
C LEU A 11 -29.22 19.60 -34.68
N VAL A 12 -28.68 19.14 -35.81
CA VAL A 12 -27.84 17.94 -35.92
C VAL A 12 -26.40 18.41 -36.11
N GLY A 13 -25.49 18.02 -35.22
CA GLY A 13 -24.04 18.20 -35.40
C GLY A 13 -23.36 19.26 -34.54
N THR A 14 -23.97 19.69 -33.42
CA THR A 14 -23.31 20.60 -32.46
C THR A 14 -22.20 19.88 -31.69
N VAL A 15 -21.19 20.64 -31.20
CA VAL A 15 -20.09 20.09 -30.38
C VAL A 15 -20.64 19.36 -29.14
N GLN A 16 -21.64 19.95 -28.48
CA GLN A 16 -22.35 19.33 -27.37
C GLN A 16 -23.02 18.00 -27.72
N GLN A 17 -23.61 17.86 -28.92
CA GLN A 17 -24.16 16.58 -29.36
C GLN A 17 -23.08 15.56 -29.71
N LYS A 18 -21.93 15.99 -30.24
CA LYS A 18 -20.77 15.10 -30.46
C LYS A 18 -20.17 14.63 -29.14
N ASP A 19 -20.13 15.48 -28.13
CA ASP A 19 -19.68 15.12 -26.78
C ASP A 19 -20.66 14.16 -26.11
N ILE A 20 -21.97 14.41 -26.23
CA ILE A 20 -23.01 13.50 -25.73
C ILE A 20 -23.00 12.17 -26.50
N LEU A 21 -22.84 12.17 -27.83
CA LEU A 21 -22.69 10.92 -28.61
C LEU A 21 -21.38 10.20 -28.27
N GLY A 22 -20.31 10.94 -28.00
CA GLY A 22 -19.02 10.40 -27.58
C GLY A 22 -19.08 9.79 -26.19
N GLU A 23 -19.79 10.43 -25.25
CA GLU A 23 -20.10 9.86 -23.93
C GLU A 23 -21.03 8.65 -24.04
N PHE A 24 -22.01 8.68 -24.95
CA PHE A 24 -22.93 7.57 -25.17
C PHE A 24 -22.22 6.38 -25.81
N GLN A 25 -21.36 6.58 -26.81
CA GLN A 25 -20.51 5.53 -27.37
C GLN A 25 -19.49 5.00 -26.37
N LYS A 26 -18.90 5.84 -25.52
CA LYS A 26 -18.01 5.39 -24.43
C LYS A 26 -18.77 4.58 -23.38
N ARG A 27 -20.02 4.96 -23.06
CA ARG A 27 -20.91 4.18 -22.17
C ARG A 27 -21.36 2.88 -22.82
N GLU A 28 -21.68 2.89 -24.10
CA GLU A 28 -22.09 1.69 -24.85
C GLU A 28 -20.90 0.74 -25.05
N GLN A 29 -19.69 1.26 -25.27
CA GLN A 29 -18.43 0.49 -25.22
C GLN A 29 -18.21 -0.08 -23.81
N HIS A 30 -18.39 0.71 -22.75
CA HIS A 30 -18.34 0.24 -21.37
C HIS A 30 -19.37 -0.86 -21.05
N TYR A 31 -20.61 -0.74 -21.56
CA TYR A 31 -21.67 -1.74 -21.37
C TYR A 31 -21.44 -2.99 -22.22
N THR A 32 -20.85 -2.85 -23.42
CA THR A 32 -20.42 -3.98 -24.25
C THR A 32 -19.19 -4.67 -23.65
N GLU A 33 -18.32 -3.92 -22.96
CA GLU A 33 -17.15 -4.39 -22.21
C GLU A 33 -17.51 -5.12 -20.91
N GLU A 34 -18.55 -4.69 -20.18
CA GLU A 34 -19.06 -5.39 -18.99
C GLU A 34 -19.67 -6.77 -19.32
N TYR A 35 -20.03 -7.04 -20.58
CA TYR A 35 -20.64 -8.29 -21.02
C TYR A 35 -19.69 -9.30 -21.69
N SER A 36 -18.45 -8.91 -22.03
CA SER A 36 -17.43 -9.87 -22.52
C SER A 36 -16.44 -10.22 -21.42
N LYS A 37 -16.77 -11.22 -20.60
CA LYS A 37 -15.98 -11.61 -19.41
C LYS A 37 -14.54 -12.08 -19.68
N ASN A 38 -14.12 -12.23 -20.93
CA ASN A 38 -12.83 -12.83 -21.32
C ASN A 38 -12.11 -12.03 -22.44
N LYS A 39 -11.98 -10.70 -22.30
CA LYS A 39 -11.09 -9.95 -23.20
C LYS A 39 -9.64 -10.03 -22.70
N PRO A 40 -8.66 -10.15 -23.60
CA PRO A 40 -7.27 -10.06 -23.22
C PRO A 40 -6.98 -8.67 -22.63
N LEU A 41 -6.22 -8.64 -21.54
CA LEU A 41 -5.72 -7.42 -20.94
C LEU A 41 -4.38 -7.03 -21.58
N CYS A 42 -4.02 -5.76 -21.48
CA CYS A 42 -2.69 -5.24 -21.82
C CYS A 42 -2.25 -4.20 -20.78
N PHE A 43 -0.94 -4.01 -20.64
CA PHE A 43 -0.40 -2.90 -19.89
C PHE A 43 -0.57 -1.59 -20.67
N SER A 44 -1.05 -0.57 -19.97
CA SER A 44 -0.91 0.82 -20.38
C SER A 44 0.21 1.42 -19.52
N ALA A 45 1.41 1.48 -20.06
CA ALA A 45 2.62 1.76 -19.29
C ALA A 45 3.42 2.92 -19.85
N ARG A 46 4.23 3.53 -18.98
CA ARG A 46 5.21 4.55 -19.31
C ARG A 46 6.43 4.37 -18.40
N ALA A 47 7.62 4.41 -18.98
CA ALA A 47 8.87 4.39 -18.24
C ALA A 47 9.42 5.80 -18.04
N PHE A 48 10.14 5.97 -16.93
CA PHE A 48 10.99 7.12 -16.66
C PHE A 48 12.29 6.60 -16.04
N GLN A 49 13.42 6.98 -16.61
CA GLN A 49 14.74 6.56 -16.17
C GLN A 49 15.61 7.80 -16.01
N GLN A 50 16.33 7.87 -14.89
CA GLN A 50 17.19 9.01 -14.59
C GLN A 50 18.49 8.50 -13.93
N PRO A 51 19.63 8.59 -14.62
CA PRO A 51 20.90 8.16 -14.05
C PRO A 51 21.32 9.05 -12.87
N HIS A 52 21.99 8.45 -11.90
CA HIS A 52 22.43 9.18 -10.70
C HIS A 52 23.36 10.36 -11.07
N PRO A 53 23.13 11.59 -10.56
CA PRO A 53 23.91 12.77 -10.96
C PRO A 53 25.43 12.67 -10.72
N ALA A 54 25.89 11.82 -9.80
CA ALA A 54 27.31 11.54 -9.62
C ALA A 54 27.89 10.70 -10.77
N LYS A 55 27.16 9.67 -11.25
CA LYS A 55 27.57 8.83 -12.38
C LYS A 55 27.70 9.66 -13.65
N VAL A 56 26.69 10.51 -13.92
CA VAL A 56 26.69 11.46 -15.05
C VAL A 56 27.88 12.42 -15.00
N ARG A 57 28.21 12.96 -13.81
CA ARG A 57 29.36 13.87 -13.65
C ARG A 57 30.71 13.20 -13.87
N MET A 58 30.82 11.92 -13.52
CA MET A 58 32.02 11.12 -13.70
C MET A 58 32.14 10.53 -15.13
N GLY A 59 31.11 10.70 -15.96
CA GLY A 59 31.10 10.20 -17.34
C GLY A 59 30.78 8.71 -17.47
N TYR A 60 30.36 8.05 -16.39
CA TYR A 60 29.88 6.66 -16.43
C TYR A 60 28.63 6.57 -17.31
N LYS A 61 28.53 5.49 -18.09
CA LYS A 61 27.32 5.18 -18.84
C LYS A 61 26.18 4.80 -17.90
N ASP A 62 24.96 5.06 -18.37
CA ASP A 62 23.78 4.58 -17.67
C ASP A 62 23.66 3.07 -17.87
N ALA A 63 23.84 2.33 -16.79
CA ALA A 63 23.82 0.87 -16.79
C ALA A 63 22.38 0.32 -16.69
N ASP A 64 21.43 1.16 -16.29
CA ASP A 64 20.06 0.75 -16.04
C ASP A 64 19.31 0.61 -17.37
N ALA A 65 18.32 -0.28 -17.40
CA ALA A 65 17.44 -0.43 -18.56
C ALA A 65 15.98 -0.57 -18.12
N THR A 66 15.07 0.02 -18.90
CA THR A 66 13.63 -0.05 -18.66
C THR A 66 12.89 -0.48 -19.92
N LEU A 67 11.88 -1.32 -19.75
CA LEU A 67 11.07 -1.88 -20.82
C LEU A 67 9.58 -1.65 -20.54
N THR A 68 8.86 -1.16 -21.54
CA THR A 68 7.40 -1.08 -21.53
C THR A 68 6.83 -1.60 -22.83
N SER A 69 6.17 -2.73 -22.76
CA SER A 69 5.43 -3.37 -23.84
C SER A 69 3.99 -3.68 -23.38
N PRO A 70 3.02 -3.82 -24.29
CA PRO A 70 1.65 -4.21 -23.93
C PRO A 70 1.58 -5.51 -23.11
N MET A 71 2.51 -6.45 -23.33
CA MET A 71 2.51 -7.77 -22.67
C MET A 71 3.59 -7.92 -21.60
N LEU A 72 4.59 -7.04 -21.56
CA LEU A 72 5.74 -7.18 -20.66
C LEU A 72 6.21 -5.82 -20.15
N LEU A 73 6.43 -5.73 -18.84
CA LEU A 73 7.17 -4.64 -18.21
C LEU A 73 8.48 -5.21 -17.68
N GLY A 74 9.57 -4.43 -17.79
CA GLY A 74 10.89 -4.87 -17.35
C GLY A 74 11.72 -3.73 -16.78
N VAL A 75 12.51 -4.04 -15.75
CA VAL A 75 13.54 -3.15 -15.22
C VAL A 75 14.79 -3.98 -14.96
N CYS A 76 15.93 -3.43 -15.32
CA CYS A 76 17.25 -3.96 -15.03
C CYS A 76 18.09 -2.86 -14.37
N ASP A 77 18.68 -3.14 -13.21
CA ASP A 77 19.72 -2.28 -12.61
C ASP A 77 21.09 -2.91 -12.91
N GLY A 78 21.82 -2.27 -13.82
CA GLY A 78 23.11 -2.75 -14.31
C GLY A 78 24.26 -2.35 -13.41
N VAL A 79 25.22 -3.26 -13.21
CA VAL A 79 26.37 -3.02 -12.33
C VAL A 79 27.38 -2.08 -12.99
N SER A 80 27.36 -0.81 -12.58
CA SER A 80 28.23 0.23 -13.18
C SER A 80 29.73 0.01 -12.94
N GLN A 81 30.11 -0.76 -11.91
CA GLN A 81 31.50 -1.10 -11.58
C GLN A 81 32.22 -1.89 -12.69
N LEU A 82 31.47 -2.48 -13.63
CA LEU A 82 32.04 -3.21 -14.77
C LEU A 82 32.87 -2.31 -15.70
N GLU A 83 32.67 -0.99 -15.68
CA GLU A 83 33.53 -0.06 -16.42
C GLU A 83 35.00 -0.11 -15.96
N GLU A 84 35.27 -0.47 -14.69
CA GLU A 84 36.63 -0.65 -14.17
C GLU A 84 37.38 -1.79 -14.88
N PHE A 85 36.64 -2.78 -15.39
CA PHE A 85 37.14 -3.92 -16.16
C PHE A 85 37.09 -3.69 -17.69
N GLN A 86 36.87 -2.44 -18.12
CA GLN A 86 36.73 -2.05 -19.53
C GLN A 86 35.56 -2.79 -20.22
N MET A 87 34.45 -2.94 -19.50
CA MET A 87 33.21 -3.52 -20.00
C MET A 87 32.11 -2.46 -19.96
N ASP A 88 31.22 -2.50 -20.94
CA ASP A 88 30.11 -1.57 -21.02
C ASP A 88 28.93 -2.13 -20.19
N PRO A 89 28.59 -1.51 -19.05
CA PRO A 89 27.60 -2.05 -18.11
C PRO A 89 26.17 -1.98 -18.65
N SER A 90 25.95 -1.26 -19.75
CA SER A 90 24.61 -1.08 -20.35
C SER A 90 24.23 -2.21 -21.31
N LEU A 91 25.18 -3.01 -21.80
CA LEU A 91 24.92 -3.92 -22.91
C LEU A 91 24.01 -5.09 -22.51
N LEU A 92 24.38 -5.87 -21.49
CA LEU A 92 23.57 -7.00 -21.03
C LEU A 92 22.16 -6.58 -20.58
N PRO A 93 21.96 -5.56 -19.72
CA PRO A 93 20.62 -5.08 -19.35
C PRO A 93 19.70 -4.78 -20.54
N ASN A 94 20.24 -4.07 -21.54
CA ASN A 94 19.47 -3.65 -22.71
C ASN A 94 19.20 -4.80 -23.68
N GLU A 95 20.18 -5.66 -23.94
CA GLU A 95 20.00 -6.85 -24.78
C GLU A 95 19.00 -7.81 -24.14
N LEU A 96 19.14 -8.08 -22.84
CA LEU A 96 18.25 -8.99 -22.11
C LEU A 96 16.80 -8.54 -22.16
N LEU A 97 16.51 -7.27 -21.86
CA LEU A 97 15.14 -6.76 -21.92
C LEU A 97 14.58 -6.78 -23.35
N ARG A 98 15.40 -6.47 -24.36
CA ARG A 98 14.97 -6.55 -25.76
C ARG A 98 14.60 -7.98 -26.15
N THR A 99 15.44 -8.95 -25.81
CA THR A 99 15.16 -10.36 -26.11
C THR A 99 13.92 -10.86 -25.35
N CYS A 100 13.76 -10.46 -24.07
CA CYS A 100 12.53 -10.74 -23.32
C CYS A 100 11.29 -10.13 -23.98
N GLU A 101 11.37 -8.90 -24.52
CA GLU A 101 10.27 -8.27 -25.24
C GLU A 101 9.90 -9.05 -26.50
N GLU A 102 10.89 -9.43 -27.32
CA GLU A 102 10.68 -10.18 -28.56
C GLU A 102 10.00 -11.53 -28.28
N LEU A 103 10.52 -12.29 -27.31
CA LEU A 103 9.92 -13.56 -26.89
C LEU A 103 8.52 -13.35 -26.29
N ALA A 104 8.33 -12.38 -25.41
CA ALA A 104 7.03 -12.11 -24.80
C ALA A 104 5.98 -11.70 -25.83
N MET A 105 6.34 -10.87 -26.82
CA MET A 105 5.45 -10.48 -27.90
C MET A 105 5.07 -11.67 -28.78
N LEU A 106 5.98 -12.61 -29.01
CA LEU A 106 5.68 -13.84 -29.74
C LEU A 106 4.79 -14.80 -28.94
N GLN A 107 5.05 -14.94 -27.64
CA GLN A 107 4.45 -15.97 -26.79
C GLN A 107 3.14 -15.55 -26.11
N LEU A 108 2.95 -14.26 -25.81
CA LEU A 108 1.84 -13.74 -24.98
C LEU A 108 0.80 -12.94 -25.76
N MET A 109 1.09 -12.53 -27.00
CA MET A 109 0.14 -11.75 -27.79
C MET A 109 -1.14 -12.56 -28.08
N PRO A 110 -2.33 -12.00 -27.80
CA PRO A 110 -3.60 -12.68 -28.06
C PRO A 110 -3.76 -13.03 -29.55
N ASP A 111 -4.44 -14.14 -29.83
CA ASP A 111 -4.78 -14.61 -31.18
C ASP A 111 -3.58 -15.00 -32.08
N THR A 112 -2.37 -15.08 -31.49
CA THR A 112 -1.18 -15.59 -32.19
C THR A 112 -1.19 -17.11 -32.17
N ASN A 113 -1.10 -17.74 -33.36
CA ASN A 113 -1.11 -19.19 -33.47
C ASN A 113 0.32 -19.73 -33.28
N ILE A 114 0.64 -20.10 -32.05
CA ILE A 114 1.99 -20.50 -31.62
C ILE A 114 2.08 -22.03 -31.57
N ALA A 115 3.20 -22.59 -32.05
CA ALA A 115 3.42 -24.03 -31.96
C ALA A 115 3.51 -24.48 -30.49
N PRO A 116 3.08 -25.70 -30.13
CA PRO A 116 3.07 -26.14 -28.73
C PRO A 116 4.42 -26.05 -28.01
N GLN A 117 5.53 -26.21 -28.73
CA GLN A 117 6.86 -26.08 -28.16
C GLN A 117 7.21 -24.64 -27.73
N ASP A 118 6.68 -23.64 -28.44
CA ASP A 118 7.00 -22.21 -28.30
C ASP A 118 5.95 -21.48 -27.45
N GLN A 119 5.04 -22.20 -26.79
CA GLN A 119 4.06 -21.60 -25.89
C GLN A 119 4.73 -21.01 -24.66
N TYR A 120 4.17 -19.91 -24.15
CA TYR A 120 4.59 -19.30 -22.90
C TYR A 120 4.52 -20.31 -21.74
N ARG A 121 5.66 -20.57 -21.07
CA ARG A 121 5.78 -21.48 -19.92
C ARG A 121 6.04 -20.76 -18.61
N GLY A 122 5.64 -19.49 -18.53
CA GLY A 122 5.87 -18.65 -17.36
C GLY A 122 7.16 -17.81 -17.45
N PRO A 123 7.34 -16.88 -16.50
CA PRO A 123 8.37 -15.84 -16.59
C PRO A 123 9.79 -16.38 -16.40
N ILE A 124 9.94 -17.51 -15.70
CA ILE A 124 11.24 -18.19 -15.53
C ILE A 124 11.74 -18.72 -16.86
N SER A 125 10.90 -19.43 -17.61
CA SER A 125 11.27 -19.99 -18.92
C SER A 125 11.58 -18.86 -19.91
N LEU A 126 10.75 -17.82 -19.92
CA LEU A 126 10.95 -16.62 -20.73
C LEU A 126 12.32 -15.97 -20.46
N LEU A 127 12.69 -15.77 -19.19
CA LEU A 127 13.97 -15.16 -18.85
C LEU A 127 15.16 -16.10 -19.16
N LYS A 128 15.02 -17.42 -18.95
CA LYS A 128 16.06 -18.39 -19.31
C LYS A 128 16.34 -18.40 -20.80
N GLU A 129 15.29 -18.48 -21.61
CA GLU A 129 15.39 -18.44 -23.08
C GLU A 129 16.01 -17.11 -23.53
N ALA A 130 15.54 -15.98 -22.98
CA ALA A 130 16.10 -14.68 -23.30
C ALA A 130 17.60 -14.58 -22.95
N TYR A 131 17.99 -15.03 -21.76
CA TYR A 131 19.38 -14.99 -21.32
C TYR A 131 20.29 -15.89 -22.19
N GLN A 132 19.82 -17.06 -22.60
CA GLN A 132 20.55 -17.95 -23.51
C GLN A 132 20.75 -17.34 -24.90
N GLU A 133 19.84 -16.48 -25.36
CA GLU A 133 19.94 -15.77 -26.63
C GLU A 133 20.80 -14.50 -26.54
N THR A 134 21.07 -13.98 -25.34
CA THR A 134 21.99 -12.84 -25.16
C THR A 134 23.46 -13.23 -25.31
N THR A 135 24.26 -12.31 -25.84
CA THR A 135 25.71 -12.50 -25.99
C THR A 135 26.55 -11.44 -25.30
N SER A 136 25.95 -10.31 -24.90
CA SER A 136 26.64 -9.20 -24.27
C SER A 136 27.07 -9.54 -22.87
N TYR A 137 28.32 -9.23 -22.56
CA TYR A 137 28.79 -9.32 -21.19
C TYR A 137 28.20 -8.21 -20.31
N GLY A 138 27.96 -8.55 -19.05
CA GLY A 138 27.49 -7.62 -18.04
C GLY A 138 27.03 -8.31 -16.76
N SER A 139 26.47 -7.54 -15.84
CA SER A 139 25.83 -8.03 -14.63
C SER A 139 24.68 -7.10 -14.30
N THR A 140 23.53 -7.67 -13.95
CA THR A 140 22.30 -6.90 -13.72
C THR A 140 21.38 -7.60 -12.72
N THR A 141 20.64 -6.82 -11.95
CA THR A 141 19.39 -7.31 -11.35
C THR A 141 18.29 -7.25 -12.41
N VAL A 142 17.20 -8.00 -12.22
CA VAL A 142 16.11 -8.05 -13.20
C VAL A 142 14.76 -8.10 -12.49
N LEU A 143 13.79 -7.38 -13.00
CA LEU A 143 12.39 -7.49 -12.62
C LEU A 143 11.55 -7.52 -13.90
N LEU A 144 10.73 -8.56 -14.05
CA LEU A 144 9.82 -8.73 -15.15
C LEU A 144 8.38 -8.90 -14.63
N ALA A 145 7.44 -8.23 -15.28
CA ALA A 145 6.01 -8.44 -15.09
C ALA A 145 5.35 -8.72 -16.44
N ALA A 146 4.93 -9.97 -16.65
CA ALA A 146 4.31 -10.45 -17.87
C ALA A 146 2.79 -10.57 -17.69
N LEU A 147 2.04 -10.14 -18.68
CA LEU A 147 0.59 -10.25 -18.69
C LEU A 147 0.14 -11.48 -19.47
N ASP A 148 -0.18 -12.54 -18.74
CA ASP A 148 -0.60 -13.81 -19.29
C ASP A 148 -2.12 -13.84 -19.48
N ASN A 149 -2.53 -13.73 -20.74
CA ASN A 149 -3.93 -13.84 -21.16
C ASN A 149 -4.37 -15.28 -21.48
N SER A 150 -3.46 -16.26 -21.38
CA SER A 150 -3.68 -17.64 -21.78
C SER A 150 -4.08 -18.56 -20.61
N THR A 151 -3.78 -18.18 -19.36
CA THR A 151 -4.08 -18.97 -18.17
C THR A 151 -5.56 -19.35 -18.09
N ARG A 152 -5.83 -20.64 -17.84
CA ARG A 152 -7.19 -21.18 -17.67
C ARG A 152 -7.38 -21.81 -16.30
N ILE A 153 -8.35 -21.31 -15.55
CA ILE A 153 -8.76 -21.88 -14.26
C ILE A 153 -10.20 -22.41 -14.43
N HIS A 154 -10.40 -23.70 -14.15
CA HIS A 154 -11.67 -24.40 -14.39
C HIS A 154 -12.24 -24.22 -15.81
N GLY A 155 -11.37 -24.20 -16.83
CA GLY A 155 -11.73 -24.05 -18.24
C GLY A 155 -12.05 -22.63 -18.69
N LYS A 156 -12.09 -21.65 -17.78
CA LYS A 156 -12.29 -20.23 -18.09
C LYS A 156 -10.96 -19.50 -18.21
N LEU A 157 -10.87 -18.52 -19.10
CA LEU A 157 -9.69 -17.67 -19.22
C LEU A 157 -9.63 -16.72 -18.03
N HIS A 158 -8.48 -16.68 -17.39
CA HIS A 158 -8.17 -15.78 -16.29
C HIS A 158 -6.88 -15.06 -16.63
N PRO A 159 -6.94 -13.79 -17.08
CA PRO A 159 -5.75 -12.98 -17.26
C PRO A 159 -4.99 -12.84 -15.93
N MET A 160 -3.71 -13.17 -15.93
CA MET A 160 -2.84 -13.14 -14.76
C MET A 160 -1.63 -12.23 -15.01
N ILE A 161 -1.13 -11.58 -13.97
CA ILE A 161 0.18 -10.94 -14.00
C ILE A 161 1.18 -11.93 -13.39
N ALA A 162 2.15 -12.38 -14.17
CA ALA A 162 3.25 -13.20 -13.71
C ALA A 162 4.47 -12.31 -13.45
N VAL A 163 5.02 -12.36 -12.23
CA VAL A 163 6.14 -11.52 -11.81
C VAL A 163 7.35 -12.39 -11.52
N LEU A 164 8.54 -11.95 -11.95
CA LEU A 164 9.83 -12.53 -11.61
C LEU A 164 10.78 -11.40 -11.20
N SER A 165 11.48 -11.57 -10.08
CA SER A 165 12.52 -10.64 -9.62
C SER A 165 13.78 -11.42 -9.27
N ILE A 166 14.94 -10.90 -9.66
CA ILE A 166 16.28 -11.35 -9.27
C ILE A 166 17.04 -10.11 -8.81
N GLY A 167 17.51 -10.11 -7.57
CA GLY A 167 18.18 -8.97 -6.96
C GLY A 167 17.21 -8.06 -6.21
N ASP A 168 17.46 -6.76 -6.22
CA ASP A 168 16.75 -5.77 -5.41
C ASP A 168 15.88 -4.78 -6.20
N CYS A 169 15.49 -5.15 -7.42
CA CYS A 169 14.39 -4.47 -8.12
C CYS A 169 13.04 -4.80 -7.47
N GLU A 170 12.18 -3.79 -7.34
CA GLU A 170 10.89 -3.89 -6.65
C GLU A 170 9.69 -3.57 -7.54
N LEU A 171 8.61 -4.32 -7.35
CA LEU A 171 7.29 -4.06 -7.92
C LEU A 171 6.27 -3.90 -6.79
N LEU A 172 5.53 -2.79 -6.81
CA LEU A 172 4.40 -2.53 -5.93
C LEU A 172 3.11 -2.46 -6.74
N MET A 173 2.16 -3.36 -6.46
CA MET A 173 0.82 -3.32 -7.04
C MET A 173 -0.15 -2.66 -6.08
N LEU A 174 -0.80 -1.59 -6.54
CA LEU A 174 -1.84 -0.88 -5.80
C LEU A 174 -3.22 -1.16 -6.39
N ARG A 175 -4.22 -1.42 -5.54
CA ARG A 175 -5.60 -1.69 -5.95
C ARG A 175 -6.59 -1.02 -5.03
N ARG A 176 -7.70 -0.53 -5.59
CA ARG A 176 -8.86 -0.09 -4.80
C ARG A 176 -9.72 -1.33 -4.50
N THR A 177 -9.67 -1.80 -3.25
CA THR A 177 -10.38 -3.00 -2.78
C THR A 177 -11.83 -2.69 -2.39
N ASN A 178 -12.08 -1.46 -1.93
CA ASN A 178 -13.35 -1.02 -1.35
C ASN A 178 -14.18 -0.12 -2.31
N GLY A 179 -14.06 -0.35 -3.62
CA GLY A 179 -14.84 0.32 -4.66
C GLY A 179 -14.09 1.46 -5.36
N ARG A 180 -14.70 2.03 -6.42
CA ARG A 180 -14.01 2.95 -7.36
C ARG A 180 -13.46 4.23 -6.72
N GLN A 181 -13.98 4.65 -5.57
CA GLN A 181 -13.57 5.87 -4.87
C GLN A 181 -12.69 5.61 -3.63
N SER A 182 -12.49 4.36 -3.22
CA SER A 182 -11.65 4.02 -2.06
C SER A 182 -10.18 4.32 -2.33
N GLU A 183 -9.36 4.52 -1.30
CA GLU A 183 -7.93 4.70 -1.49
C GLU A 183 -7.26 3.50 -2.18
N LEU A 184 -6.06 3.75 -2.73
CA LEU A 184 -5.23 2.72 -3.33
C LEU A 184 -4.47 1.99 -2.22
N GLU A 185 -4.69 0.69 -2.11
CA GLU A 185 -4.04 -0.17 -1.11
C GLU A 185 -2.97 -1.04 -1.78
N ALA A 186 -1.87 -1.28 -1.08
CA ALA A 186 -0.83 -2.21 -1.53
C ALA A 186 -1.35 -3.64 -1.42
N VAL A 187 -1.47 -4.32 -2.56
CA VAL A 187 -1.97 -5.71 -2.65
C VAL A 187 -0.90 -6.72 -3.04
N PHE A 188 0.26 -6.25 -3.50
CA PHE A 188 1.41 -7.09 -3.79
C PHE A 188 2.68 -6.26 -3.78
N HIS A 189 3.74 -6.79 -3.17
CA HIS A 189 5.07 -6.20 -3.15
C HIS A 189 6.10 -7.32 -3.29
N THR A 190 7.06 -7.18 -4.20
CA THR A 190 8.16 -8.15 -4.33
C THR A 190 9.18 -7.98 -3.21
N GLU A 191 9.78 -9.07 -2.74
CA GLU A 191 10.88 -9.02 -1.77
C GLU A 191 12.23 -8.84 -2.46
N MET A 192 13.11 -8.04 -1.84
CA MET A 192 14.50 -7.88 -2.31
C MET A 192 15.32 -9.15 -2.03
N GLN A 193 16.04 -9.64 -3.03
CA GLN A 193 16.90 -10.82 -2.95
C GLN A 193 18.37 -10.42 -2.83
N ARG A 194 19.00 -10.77 -1.69
CA ARG A 194 20.39 -10.40 -1.37
C ARG A 194 21.19 -11.61 -0.87
N ILE A 195 22.49 -11.64 -1.17
CA ILE A 195 23.42 -12.68 -0.73
C ILE A 195 23.73 -12.48 0.76
N ASP A 196 23.65 -13.54 1.56
CA ASP A 196 23.98 -13.58 3.00
C ASP A 196 23.30 -12.50 3.88
N TYR A 197 22.13 -12.00 3.47
CA TYR A 197 21.44 -10.87 4.14
C TYR A 197 22.30 -9.59 4.22
N ASN A 198 23.36 -9.49 3.44
CA ASN A 198 24.18 -8.28 3.36
C ASN A 198 23.46 -7.25 2.49
N VAL A 199 23.19 -6.08 3.06
CA VAL A 199 22.43 -4.99 2.45
C VAL A 199 23.08 -4.48 1.15
N GLN A 200 24.37 -4.76 0.93
CA GLN A 200 25.13 -4.23 -0.22
C GLN A 200 25.37 -5.23 -1.37
N THR A 201 24.88 -6.46 -1.29
CA THR A 201 25.16 -7.50 -2.30
C THR A 201 23.86 -8.14 -2.80
N PRO A 202 23.15 -7.52 -3.77
CA PRO A 202 21.99 -8.13 -4.40
C PRO A 202 22.39 -9.36 -5.23
N LEU A 203 21.45 -10.30 -5.40
CA LEU A 203 21.59 -11.38 -6.39
C LEU A 203 21.57 -10.78 -7.80
N GLN A 204 22.48 -11.22 -8.66
CA GLN A 204 22.67 -10.64 -9.98
C GLN A 204 22.75 -11.73 -11.04
N LEU A 205 22.12 -11.47 -12.17
CA LEU A 205 22.28 -12.24 -13.39
C LEU A 205 23.48 -11.67 -14.15
N ALA A 206 24.56 -12.46 -14.22
CA ALA A 206 25.83 -12.03 -14.77
C ALA A 206 26.26 -12.92 -15.94
N ARG A 207 26.89 -12.29 -16.95
CA ARG A 207 27.65 -12.92 -18.03
C ARG A 207 29.00 -12.20 -18.06
N VAL A 208 30.03 -12.80 -17.51
CA VAL A 208 31.37 -12.18 -17.41
C VAL A 208 32.43 -13.03 -18.10
N ASP A 209 33.57 -12.43 -18.42
CA ASP A 209 34.72 -13.14 -18.98
C ASP A 209 35.88 -13.24 -17.98
N GLU A 210 36.99 -13.80 -18.44
CA GLU A 210 38.22 -14.04 -17.66
C GLU A 210 38.80 -12.77 -17.01
N ARG A 211 38.42 -11.55 -17.45
CA ARG A 211 38.86 -10.30 -16.81
C ARG A 211 38.24 -10.10 -15.43
N ILE A 212 37.08 -10.69 -15.18
CA ILE A 212 36.35 -10.59 -13.92
C ILE A 212 36.42 -11.91 -13.16
N ASP A 213 36.17 -13.03 -13.84
CA ASP A 213 36.17 -14.36 -13.24
C ASP A 213 36.61 -15.42 -14.28
N GLU A 214 37.81 -15.97 -14.09
CA GLU A 214 38.40 -17.00 -14.94
C GLU A 214 37.65 -18.34 -14.86
N GLU A 215 36.95 -18.61 -13.76
CA GLU A 215 36.21 -19.87 -13.53
C GLU A 215 34.70 -19.68 -13.72
N PHE A 216 34.26 -18.59 -14.34
CA PHE A 216 32.85 -18.28 -14.51
C PHE A 216 32.10 -19.39 -15.29
N ASP A 217 31.13 -20.02 -14.62
CA ASP A 217 30.24 -21.01 -15.23
C ASP A 217 28.86 -20.41 -15.49
N GLU A 218 28.55 -20.25 -16.77
CA GLU A 218 27.25 -19.73 -17.23
C GLU A 218 26.06 -20.60 -16.78
N SER A 219 26.29 -21.88 -16.47
CA SER A 219 25.23 -22.77 -15.96
C SER A 219 24.67 -22.28 -14.61
N ILE A 220 25.50 -21.62 -13.80
CA ILE A 220 25.10 -21.04 -12.50
C ILE A 220 24.09 -19.91 -12.70
N ALA A 221 24.26 -19.08 -13.74
CA ALA A 221 23.31 -18.02 -14.08
C ALA A 221 21.93 -18.60 -14.46
N LEU A 222 21.89 -19.75 -15.14
CA LEU A 222 20.65 -20.44 -15.48
C LEU A 222 20.00 -21.16 -14.30
N GLU A 223 20.80 -21.68 -13.37
CA GLU A 223 20.31 -22.21 -12.09
C GLU A 223 19.69 -21.12 -11.23
N LEU A 224 20.34 -19.95 -11.15
CA LEU A 224 19.86 -18.78 -10.42
C LEU A 224 18.44 -18.42 -10.84
N VAL A 225 18.18 -18.25 -12.14
CA VAL A 225 16.84 -17.95 -12.69
C VAL A 225 15.81 -19.03 -12.31
N GLY A 226 16.23 -20.29 -12.18
CA GLY A 226 15.36 -21.40 -11.78
C GLY A 226 14.97 -21.41 -10.29
N SER A 227 15.77 -20.77 -9.45
CA SER A 227 15.62 -20.75 -7.98
C SER A 227 14.84 -19.54 -7.45
N SER A 228 14.56 -18.53 -8.29
CA SER A 228 14.02 -17.21 -7.90
C SER A 228 12.50 -17.18 -7.56
N CYS A 229 11.89 -18.32 -7.19
CA CYS A 229 10.50 -18.36 -6.75
C CYS A 229 10.37 -18.00 -5.26
N PRO A 230 9.38 -17.18 -4.84
CA PRO A 230 9.09 -16.98 -3.43
C PRO A 230 8.58 -18.31 -2.83
N GLY A 231 9.41 -18.95 -1.99
CA GLY A 231 9.02 -20.13 -1.21
C GLY A 231 9.89 -21.40 -1.34
N GLN A 232 11.05 -21.37 -2.00
CA GLN A 232 12.00 -22.49 -1.94
C GLN A 232 13.34 -22.07 -1.29
N PRO A 233 13.90 -22.89 -0.38
CA PRO A 233 15.25 -22.65 0.13
C PRO A 233 16.28 -22.83 -1.02
N PRO A 234 17.42 -22.11 -0.98
CA PRO A 234 18.40 -22.14 -2.04
C PRO A 234 18.97 -23.56 -2.23
N PRO A 235 19.26 -23.99 -3.46
CA PRO A 235 19.76 -25.33 -3.72
C PRO A 235 21.16 -25.48 -3.14
N THR A 236 21.33 -26.49 -2.28
CA THR A 236 22.64 -26.98 -1.88
C THR A 236 23.31 -27.66 -3.07
N ALA A 237 24.53 -27.21 -3.38
CA ALA A 237 25.36 -27.76 -4.44
C ALA A 237 25.56 -29.28 -4.30
N ARG A 238 25.06 -30.04 -5.29
CA ARG A 238 25.70 -31.20 -5.94
C ARG A 238 24.69 -31.96 -6.80
N ALA A 239 24.76 -31.75 -8.11
CA ALA A 239 24.32 -32.73 -9.10
C ALA A 239 25.49 -33.06 -10.01
N VAL A 240 25.93 -34.31 -9.92
CA VAL A 240 26.95 -34.91 -10.79
C VAL A 240 26.40 -34.94 -12.22
N SER A 241 27.18 -34.38 -13.13
CA SER A 241 26.98 -34.42 -14.59
C SER A 241 26.65 -35.84 -15.08
N THR A 242 25.50 -35.99 -15.73
CA THR A 242 25.17 -37.21 -16.48
C THR A 242 25.56 -37.00 -17.94
N GLU A 243 26.84 -37.24 -18.25
CA GLU A 243 27.28 -37.36 -19.64
C GLU A 243 26.67 -38.62 -20.26
N GLY A 244 26.08 -38.45 -21.44
CA GLY A 244 25.57 -39.53 -22.27
C GLY A 244 26.68 -40.50 -22.66
N ARG A 245 26.74 -41.64 -21.99
CA ARG A 245 27.46 -42.83 -22.45
C ARG A 245 26.50 -43.74 -23.20
N THR A 246 26.64 -43.79 -24.51
CA THR A 246 26.23 -44.96 -25.29
C THR A 246 27.03 -46.17 -24.80
N TYR A 247 26.42 -47.01 -23.96
CA TYR A 247 27.02 -48.26 -23.53
C TYR A 247 26.97 -49.26 -24.68
N ASN A 248 28.14 -49.52 -25.27
CA ASN A 248 28.40 -50.79 -25.92
C ASN A 248 28.10 -51.91 -24.92
N MET A 249 27.17 -52.79 -25.26
CA MET A 249 26.74 -53.93 -24.46
C MET A 249 27.93 -54.81 -24.05
N LEU A 250 28.33 -54.69 -22.79
CA LEU A 250 28.98 -55.78 -22.06
C LEU A 250 27.95 -56.91 -21.95
N LYS A 251 28.29 -58.12 -22.43
CA LYS A 251 27.46 -59.32 -22.24
C LYS A 251 27.40 -59.67 -20.74
N GLY A 252 26.42 -59.13 -20.02
CA GLY A 252 26.11 -59.45 -18.63
C GLY A 252 25.08 -58.47 -18.03
N PHE A 253 24.28 -58.93 -17.08
CA PHE A 253 23.35 -58.06 -16.33
C PHE A 253 24.14 -57.13 -15.40
N ALA A 254 23.65 -55.89 -15.19
CA ALA A 254 24.28 -54.89 -14.31
C ALA A 254 24.11 -55.19 -12.79
N PHE A 255 23.49 -56.31 -12.44
CA PHE A 255 23.16 -56.72 -11.09
C PHE A 255 23.56 -58.18 -10.84
N LYS A 256 23.75 -58.53 -9.55
CA LYS A 256 24.11 -59.89 -9.15
C LYS A 256 22.92 -60.84 -9.31
N ILE A 257 23.11 -61.94 -10.03
CA ILE A 257 22.12 -63.02 -10.10
C ILE A 257 22.12 -63.78 -8.76
N LEU A 258 21.00 -63.74 -8.05
CA LEU A 258 20.82 -64.34 -6.73
C LEU A 258 20.62 -65.86 -6.82
N ALA A 259 20.92 -66.62 -5.75
CA ALA A 259 20.61 -68.05 -5.71
C ALA A 259 19.09 -68.28 -5.58
N PRO A 260 18.54 -69.41 -6.07
CA PRO A 260 17.11 -69.70 -5.94
C PRO A 260 16.61 -69.57 -4.50
N LYS A 261 17.40 -70.05 -3.52
CA LYS A 261 17.12 -69.93 -2.08
C LYS A 261 17.03 -68.47 -1.60
N ASP A 262 17.90 -67.59 -2.11
CA ASP A 262 17.91 -66.17 -1.72
C ASP A 262 16.69 -65.45 -2.31
N ILE A 263 16.33 -65.77 -3.56
CA ILE A 263 15.15 -65.23 -4.23
C ILE A 263 13.89 -65.66 -3.49
N THR A 264 13.78 -66.95 -3.17
CA THR A 264 12.68 -67.50 -2.36
C THR A 264 12.58 -66.81 -1.00
N GLY A 265 13.71 -66.59 -0.31
CA GLY A 265 13.74 -65.88 0.96
C GLY A 265 13.15 -64.48 0.87
N VAL A 266 13.51 -63.72 -0.16
CA VAL A 266 12.99 -62.36 -0.38
C VAL A 266 11.51 -62.37 -0.75
N LEU A 267 11.07 -63.24 -1.67
CA LEU A 267 9.65 -63.32 -2.07
C LEU A 267 8.74 -63.69 -0.88
N ASN A 268 9.21 -64.56 0.01
CA ASN A 268 8.48 -64.90 1.23
C ASN A 268 8.45 -63.73 2.23
N MET A 269 9.51 -62.92 2.32
CA MET A 269 9.51 -61.70 3.15
C MET A 269 8.55 -60.63 2.63
N ILE A 270 8.41 -60.52 1.30
CA ILE A 270 7.45 -59.60 0.65
C ILE A 270 5.99 -60.09 0.81
N GLY A 271 5.79 -61.34 1.24
CA GLY A 271 4.45 -61.88 1.56
C GLY A 271 3.76 -62.62 0.41
N VAL A 272 4.52 -63.18 -0.54
CA VAL A 272 3.96 -64.03 -1.60
C VAL A 272 3.32 -65.29 -1.00
N HIS A 273 2.07 -65.58 -1.40
CA HIS A 273 1.32 -66.76 -0.95
C HIS A 273 0.89 -67.67 -2.12
N PRO A 274 0.96 -69.01 -1.97
CA PRO A 274 1.57 -69.76 -0.86
C PRO A 274 3.09 -69.55 -0.79
N ALA A 275 3.71 -69.96 0.32
CA ALA A 275 5.15 -69.80 0.53
C ALA A 275 5.94 -70.39 -0.64
N VAL A 276 6.80 -69.57 -1.23
CA VAL A 276 7.61 -69.92 -2.39
C VAL A 276 8.63 -70.99 -1.99
N ALA A 277 8.79 -72.01 -2.83
CA ALA A 277 9.86 -72.99 -2.73
C ALA A 277 10.94 -72.74 -3.80
N ALA A 278 12.17 -73.20 -3.56
CA ALA A 278 13.27 -73.02 -4.51
C ALA A 278 12.99 -73.70 -5.87
N ASP A 279 12.24 -74.82 -5.87
CA ASP A 279 11.83 -75.52 -7.10
C ASP A 279 10.94 -74.65 -8.00
N ASN A 280 10.17 -73.71 -7.43
CA ASN A 280 9.36 -72.77 -8.21
C ASN A 280 10.19 -71.76 -9.01
N ILE A 281 11.48 -71.60 -8.67
CA ILE A 281 12.42 -70.73 -9.38
C ILE A 281 13.21 -71.54 -10.42
N ASP A 282 13.63 -72.77 -10.08
CA ASP A 282 14.37 -73.65 -10.98
C ASP A 282 13.48 -74.29 -12.06
N ARG A 283 12.18 -74.45 -11.77
CA ARG A 283 11.14 -74.94 -12.67
C ARG A 283 9.92 -73.99 -12.63
N PRO A 284 10.03 -72.81 -13.28
CA PRO A 284 8.97 -71.82 -13.22
C PRO A 284 7.76 -72.25 -14.04
N SER A 285 6.56 -71.92 -13.53
CA SER A 285 5.28 -72.03 -14.24
C SER A 285 4.74 -70.63 -14.53
N ALA A 286 3.77 -70.53 -15.44
CA ALA A 286 3.14 -69.25 -15.74
C ALA A 286 2.47 -68.61 -14.51
N ASP A 287 1.83 -69.43 -13.67
CA ASP A 287 1.19 -68.97 -12.43
C ASP A 287 2.23 -68.40 -11.44
N ASN A 288 3.37 -69.08 -11.29
CA ASN A 288 4.45 -68.61 -10.43
C ASN A 288 5.06 -67.31 -10.96
N ALA A 289 5.26 -67.20 -12.28
CA ALA A 289 5.77 -65.98 -12.91
C ALA A 289 4.82 -64.80 -12.68
N MET A 290 3.52 -65.00 -12.91
CA MET A 290 2.48 -63.99 -12.64
C MET A 290 2.50 -63.53 -11.18
N ALA A 291 2.48 -64.48 -10.24
CA ALA A 291 2.44 -64.18 -8.81
C ALA A 291 3.70 -63.42 -8.34
N PHE A 292 4.90 -63.84 -8.78
CA PHE A 292 6.14 -63.23 -8.29
C PHE A 292 6.39 -61.86 -8.90
N PHE A 293 6.08 -61.68 -10.19
CA PHE A 293 6.19 -60.36 -10.82
C PHE A 293 5.18 -59.37 -10.27
N ASN A 294 3.94 -59.81 -9.99
CA ASN A 294 2.95 -58.95 -9.35
C ASN A 294 3.41 -58.48 -7.97
N ALA A 295 3.81 -59.41 -7.09
CA ALA A 295 4.22 -59.06 -5.73
C ALA A 295 5.44 -58.12 -5.69
N LEU A 296 6.41 -58.31 -6.59
CA LEU A 296 7.56 -57.42 -6.70
C LEU A 296 7.16 -56.04 -7.25
N ALA A 297 6.21 -55.97 -8.18
CA ALA A 297 5.70 -54.71 -8.70
C ALA A 297 4.90 -53.94 -7.64
N GLU A 298 3.98 -54.61 -6.93
CA GLU A 298 3.19 -53.99 -5.86
C GLU A 298 4.08 -53.45 -4.75
N PHE A 299 5.09 -54.24 -4.33
CA PHE A 299 6.08 -53.78 -3.36
C PHE A 299 6.94 -52.63 -3.89
N ALA A 300 7.36 -52.65 -5.16
CA ALA A 300 8.19 -51.59 -5.72
C ALA A 300 7.44 -50.24 -5.80
N TYR A 301 6.17 -50.27 -6.19
CA TYR A 301 5.38 -49.05 -6.42
C TYR A 301 4.54 -48.58 -5.22
N ASP A 302 4.46 -49.35 -4.13
CA ASP A 302 3.53 -49.10 -3.01
C ASP A 302 2.06 -48.99 -3.48
N MET A 303 1.68 -49.81 -4.45
CA MET A 303 0.36 -49.78 -5.08
C MET A 303 -0.16 -51.20 -5.28
N ASP A 304 -1.46 -51.38 -5.10
CA ASP A 304 -2.15 -52.64 -5.38
C ASP A 304 -2.57 -52.70 -6.87
N SER A 305 -2.35 -53.85 -7.51
CA SER A 305 -2.65 -54.04 -8.94
C SER A 305 -4.14 -53.86 -9.28
N GLN A 306 -5.05 -54.16 -8.34
CA GLN A 306 -6.49 -53.95 -8.52
C GLN A 306 -6.85 -52.46 -8.44
N GLN A 307 -6.20 -51.70 -7.56
CA GLN A 307 -6.36 -50.24 -7.49
C GLN A 307 -5.91 -49.55 -8.78
N VAL A 308 -4.81 -50.00 -9.38
CA VAL A 308 -4.32 -49.46 -10.66
C VAL A 308 -5.31 -49.78 -11.78
N LYS A 309 -5.82 -51.01 -11.84
CA LYS A 309 -6.85 -51.42 -12.81
C LYS A 309 -8.14 -50.58 -12.68
N ALA A 310 -8.56 -50.26 -11.45
CA ALA A 310 -9.76 -49.44 -11.20
C ALA A 310 -9.63 -47.98 -11.68
N GLN A 311 -8.41 -47.44 -11.79
CA GLN A 311 -8.16 -46.09 -12.30
C GLN A 311 -8.10 -46.03 -13.83
N MET A 312 -8.07 -47.18 -14.53
CA MET A 312 -8.05 -47.20 -15.99
C MET A 312 -9.46 -46.92 -16.55
N PRO A 313 -9.61 -45.92 -17.44
CA PRO A 313 -10.92 -45.61 -18.02
C PRO A 313 -11.45 -46.80 -18.83
N ALA A 314 -12.72 -47.14 -18.66
CA ALA A 314 -13.36 -48.21 -19.43
C ALA A 314 -13.46 -47.79 -20.91
N VAL A 315 -12.58 -48.34 -21.75
CA VAL A 315 -12.50 -48.02 -23.19
C VAL A 315 -13.50 -48.85 -24.01
N THR A 316 -14.08 -49.90 -23.43
CA THR A 316 -14.91 -50.89 -24.14
C THR A 316 -16.33 -50.98 -23.59
N PRO A 317 -17.35 -51.28 -24.43
CA PRO A 317 -18.75 -51.41 -23.99
C PRO A 317 -19.02 -52.61 -23.07
N HIS A 318 -18.11 -53.59 -23.05
CA HIS A 318 -18.21 -54.82 -22.26
C HIS A 318 -16.89 -55.11 -21.55
N PRO A 319 -16.54 -54.34 -20.50
CA PRO A 319 -15.26 -54.48 -19.80
C PRO A 319 -15.12 -55.85 -19.08
N GLU A 320 -16.23 -56.46 -18.68
CA GLU A 320 -16.29 -57.75 -17.97
C GLU A 320 -15.70 -58.92 -18.76
N ILE A 321 -15.74 -58.87 -20.10
CA ILE A 321 -15.20 -59.93 -20.98
C ILE A 321 -13.66 -59.92 -20.97
N TYR A 322 -13.06 -58.78 -20.66
CA TYR A 322 -11.62 -58.56 -20.72
C TYR A 322 -10.97 -58.49 -19.34
N ASP A 323 -11.71 -58.83 -18.28
CA ASP A 323 -11.29 -58.57 -16.91
C ASP A 323 -9.97 -59.27 -16.55
N GLU A 324 -9.85 -60.56 -16.89
CA GLU A 324 -8.63 -61.36 -16.71
C GLU A 324 -7.46 -60.86 -17.58
N ALA A 325 -7.76 -60.45 -18.82
CA ALA A 325 -6.76 -59.89 -19.72
C ALA A 325 -6.23 -58.53 -19.19
N MET A 326 -7.08 -57.76 -18.52
CA MET A 326 -6.73 -56.48 -17.95
C MET A 326 -5.88 -56.62 -16.69
N ASP A 327 -6.14 -57.63 -15.86
CA ASP A 327 -5.26 -57.98 -14.74
C ASP A 327 -3.86 -58.32 -15.26
N PHE A 328 -3.79 -59.19 -16.27
CA PHE A 328 -2.54 -59.56 -16.91
C PHE A 328 -1.78 -58.36 -17.50
N LEU A 329 -2.47 -57.50 -18.25
CA LEU A 329 -1.85 -56.33 -18.88
C LEU A 329 -1.35 -55.31 -17.84
N THR A 330 -2.08 -55.15 -16.73
CA THR A 330 -1.68 -54.27 -15.63
C THR A 330 -0.39 -54.78 -14.99
N ILE A 331 -0.35 -56.06 -14.62
CA ILE A 331 0.83 -56.70 -14.03
C ILE A 331 2.01 -56.66 -15.01
N PHE A 332 1.80 -56.99 -16.28
CA PHE A 332 2.83 -56.95 -17.31
C PHE A 332 3.42 -55.54 -17.47
N LYS A 333 2.57 -54.50 -17.52
CA LYS A 333 3.01 -53.12 -17.70
C LYS A 333 3.88 -52.66 -16.52
N LEU A 334 3.44 -52.92 -15.30
CA LEU A 334 4.19 -52.57 -14.08
C LEU A 334 5.51 -53.34 -14.01
N SER A 335 5.48 -54.65 -14.29
CA SER A 335 6.67 -55.51 -14.28
C SER A 335 7.67 -55.11 -15.36
N ARG A 336 7.20 -54.73 -16.56
CA ARG A 336 8.06 -54.22 -17.64
C ARG A 336 8.72 -52.90 -17.25
N GLN A 337 7.99 -51.98 -16.64
CA GLN A 337 8.57 -50.73 -16.15
C GLN A 337 9.65 -51.00 -15.09
N LEU A 338 9.38 -51.90 -14.15
CA LEU A 338 10.35 -52.31 -13.15
C LEU A 338 11.58 -53.00 -13.76
N ALA A 339 11.39 -53.83 -14.79
CA ALA A 339 12.48 -54.46 -15.54
C ALA A 339 13.36 -53.42 -16.26
N MET A 340 12.75 -52.42 -16.91
CA MET A 340 13.47 -51.32 -17.57
C MET A 340 14.29 -50.49 -16.58
N ILE A 341 13.77 -50.22 -15.36
CA ILE A 341 14.55 -49.54 -14.30
C ILE A 341 15.82 -50.32 -13.96
N ASN A 342 15.77 -51.65 -14.05
CA ASN A 342 16.92 -52.53 -13.83
C ASN A 342 17.72 -52.82 -15.11
N LEU A 343 17.55 -52.02 -16.16
CA LEU A 343 18.25 -52.12 -17.44
C LEU A 343 18.00 -53.45 -18.17
N VAL A 344 16.78 -53.99 -18.04
CA VAL A 344 16.31 -55.13 -18.82
C VAL A 344 15.27 -54.65 -19.84
N ASP A 345 15.75 -54.36 -21.05
CA ASP A 345 14.94 -53.73 -22.10
C ASP A 345 14.12 -54.74 -22.93
N ASP A 346 14.45 -56.03 -22.84
CA ASP A 346 13.87 -57.10 -23.67
C ASP A 346 12.76 -57.91 -22.98
N PHE A 347 12.24 -57.42 -21.84
CA PHE A 347 11.16 -58.06 -21.08
C PHE A 347 9.85 -58.13 -21.89
N ASN A 348 9.27 -59.32 -22.01
CA ASN A 348 8.16 -59.58 -22.93
C ASN A 348 7.16 -60.63 -22.39
N PHE A 349 6.04 -60.83 -23.09
CA PHE A 349 4.97 -61.73 -22.63
C PHE A 349 5.39 -63.20 -22.43
N LYS A 350 6.40 -63.68 -23.16
CA LYS A 350 6.91 -65.05 -22.95
C LYS A 350 7.52 -65.24 -21.56
N ASP A 351 8.03 -64.17 -20.96
CA ASP A 351 8.57 -64.21 -19.60
C ASP A 351 7.51 -64.54 -18.55
N PHE A 352 6.24 -64.34 -18.88
CA PHE A 352 5.09 -64.76 -18.08
C PHE A 352 4.54 -66.13 -18.51
N TRP A 353 4.35 -66.36 -19.81
CA TRP A 353 3.58 -67.52 -20.30
C TRP A 353 4.43 -68.78 -20.44
N ASP A 354 5.72 -68.61 -20.71
CA ASP A 354 6.69 -69.70 -20.91
C ASP A 354 8.05 -69.31 -20.30
N PRO A 355 8.13 -69.16 -18.96
CA PRO A 355 9.32 -68.66 -18.30
C PRO A 355 10.50 -69.62 -18.43
N VAL A 356 11.62 -69.15 -18.98
CA VAL A 356 12.86 -69.94 -19.08
C VAL A 356 13.65 -69.83 -17.77
N PRO A 357 14.03 -70.94 -17.09
CA PRO A 357 14.60 -70.91 -15.72
C PRO A 357 15.76 -69.93 -15.50
N LYS A 358 16.75 -69.92 -16.40
CA LYS A 358 17.92 -69.02 -16.30
C LYS A 358 17.53 -67.55 -16.45
N ARG A 359 16.60 -67.25 -17.36
CA ARG A 359 16.13 -65.89 -17.64
C ARG A 359 15.22 -65.39 -16.53
N PHE A 360 14.27 -66.22 -16.11
CA PHE A 360 13.35 -65.95 -15.01
C PHE A 360 14.11 -65.59 -13.72
N ARG A 361 15.13 -66.38 -13.37
CA ARG A 361 16.01 -66.11 -12.24
C ARG A 361 16.74 -64.76 -12.35
N ALA A 362 17.20 -64.38 -13.55
CA ALA A 362 17.84 -63.09 -13.76
C ALA A 362 16.85 -61.92 -13.61
N LEU A 363 15.64 -62.04 -14.17
CA LEU A 363 14.58 -61.05 -14.05
C LEU A 363 14.20 -60.79 -12.58
N LEU A 364 13.95 -61.85 -11.82
CA LEU A 364 13.66 -61.74 -10.38
C LEU A 364 14.82 -61.11 -9.62
N SER A 365 16.07 -61.48 -9.94
CA SER A 365 17.26 -60.90 -9.29
C SER A 365 17.37 -59.39 -9.53
N GLY A 366 17.07 -58.92 -10.74
CA GLY A 366 17.04 -57.50 -11.08
C GLY A 366 15.96 -56.76 -10.31
N MET A 367 14.71 -57.24 -10.36
CA MET A 367 13.59 -56.62 -9.66
C MET A 367 13.79 -56.58 -8.14
N ILE A 368 14.33 -57.65 -7.55
CA ILE A 368 14.70 -57.71 -6.12
C ILE A 368 15.80 -56.70 -5.77
N ASN A 369 16.77 -56.49 -6.65
CA ASN A 369 17.84 -55.52 -6.44
C ASN A 369 17.26 -54.10 -6.25
N PHE A 370 16.29 -53.71 -7.08
CA PHE A 370 15.58 -52.45 -6.90
C PHE A 370 14.79 -52.40 -5.58
N CYS A 371 14.05 -53.47 -5.25
CA CYS A 371 13.27 -53.54 -4.01
C CYS A 371 14.15 -53.32 -2.76
N ARG A 372 15.34 -53.93 -2.72
CA ARG A 372 16.33 -53.73 -1.64
C ARG A 372 16.90 -52.31 -1.61
N TYR A 373 17.16 -51.73 -2.78
CA TYR A 373 17.60 -50.33 -2.86
C TYR A 373 16.55 -49.38 -2.30
N LYS A 374 15.27 -49.57 -2.70
CA LYS A 374 14.13 -48.80 -2.18
C LYS A 374 14.07 -48.89 -0.65
N GLU A 375 14.08 -50.10 -0.10
CA GLU A 375 14.02 -50.34 1.35
C GLU A 375 15.13 -49.59 2.11
N ALA A 376 16.37 -49.63 1.60
CA ALA A 376 17.49 -48.91 2.19
C ALA A 376 17.33 -47.37 2.14
N LYS A 377 16.56 -46.85 1.17
CA LYS A 377 16.30 -45.40 1.02
C LYS A 377 15.06 -44.93 1.77
N VAL A 378 14.14 -45.81 2.16
CA VAL A 378 12.90 -45.43 2.88
C VAL A 378 13.21 -44.65 4.16
N VAL A 379 14.19 -45.07 4.97
CA VAL A 379 14.55 -44.37 6.22
C VAL A 379 14.97 -42.92 5.96
N VAL A 380 15.80 -42.69 4.94
CA VAL A 380 16.26 -41.34 4.58
C VAL A 380 15.09 -40.49 4.07
N ILE A 381 14.25 -41.04 3.19
CA ILE A 381 13.10 -40.33 2.63
C ILE A 381 12.08 -39.99 3.73
N THR A 382 11.83 -40.89 4.69
CA THR A 382 10.93 -40.62 5.81
C THR A 382 11.47 -39.51 6.70
N GLY A 383 12.77 -39.51 7.03
CA GLY A 383 13.38 -38.40 7.79
C GLY A 383 13.25 -37.06 7.06
N MET A 384 13.52 -37.03 5.74
CA MET A 384 13.32 -35.82 4.93
C MET A 384 11.86 -35.36 4.92
N LYS A 385 10.88 -36.28 4.92
CA LYS A 385 9.45 -35.93 5.02
C LYS A 385 9.10 -35.32 6.37
N GLU A 386 9.65 -35.84 7.46
CA GLU A 386 9.46 -35.29 8.81
C GLU A 386 10.06 -33.87 8.92
N ASP A 387 11.26 -33.65 8.37
CA ASP A 387 11.88 -32.32 8.32
C ASP A 387 11.04 -31.32 7.52
N VAL A 388 10.50 -31.73 6.36
CA VAL A 388 9.60 -30.90 5.56
C VAL A 388 8.32 -30.55 6.34
N GLN A 389 7.74 -31.50 7.08
CA GLN A 389 6.57 -31.24 7.91
C GLN A 389 6.88 -30.28 9.06
N ALA A 390 8.04 -30.40 9.70
CA ALA A 390 8.49 -29.49 10.75
C ALA A 390 8.75 -28.05 10.24
N LEU A 391 9.27 -27.93 9.02
CA LEU A 391 9.43 -26.63 8.37
C LEU A 391 8.07 -26.02 8.01
N ASP A 392 7.12 -26.81 7.50
CA ASP A 392 5.79 -26.29 7.15
C ASP A 392 4.99 -25.87 8.39
N SER A 393 5.11 -26.59 9.51
CA SER A 393 4.49 -26.16 10.77
C SER A 393 5.09 -24.83 11.26
N THR A 394 6.41 -24.67 11.19
CA THR A 394 7.09 -23.41 11.53
C THR A 394 6.65 -22.27 10.60
N ARG A 395 6.50 -22.54 9.31
CA ARG A 395 6.00 -21.57 8.32
C ARG A 395 4.58 -21.13 8.68
N LEU A 396 3.70 -22.07 9.03
CA LEU A 396 2.33 -21.77 9.43
C LEU A 396 2.28 -20.85 10.66
N GLU A 397 3.10 -21.13 11.69
CA GLU A 397 3.20 -20.29 12.89
C GLU A 397 3.70 -18.87 12.57
N MET A 398 4.65 -18.73 11.65
CA MET A 398 5.14 -17.41 11.23
C MET A 398 4.08 -16.63 10.45
N VAL A 399 3.30 -17.31 9.58
CA VAL A 399 2.19 -16.70 8.86
C VAL A 399 1.11 -16.19 9.83
N ASP A 400 0.77 -16.98 10.85
CA ASP A 400 -0.20 -16.55 11.87
C ASP A 400 0.29 -15.33 12.65
N LYS A 401 1.58 -15.29 13.02
CA LYS A 401 2.19 -14.10 13.65
C LYS A 401 2.17 -12.88 12.74
N LEU A 402 2.45 -13.05 11.44
CA LEU A 402 2.37 -11.98 10.45
C LEU A 402 0.96 -11.40 10.36
N ASN A 403 -0.04 -12.27 10.25
CA ASN A 403 -1.45 -11.86 10.20
C ASN A 403 -1.87 -11.11 11.48
N GLN A 404 -1.39 -11.54 12.65
CA GLN A 404 -1.67 -10.87 13.91
C GLN A 404 -1.07 -9.46 13.94
N VAL A 405 0.20 -9.31 13.55
CA VAL A 405 0.88 -8.01 13.51
C VAL A 405 0.24 -7.09 12.47
N ASP A 406 -0.18 -7.60 11.32
CA ASP A 406 -0.84 -6.82 10.27
C ASP A 406 -2.22 -6.30 10.73
N ALA A 407 -2.98 -7.11 11.47
CA ALA A 407 -4.23 -6.69 12.09
C ALA A 407 -4.00 -5.60 13.16
N GLU A 408 -2.95 -5.73 13.98
CA GLU A 408 -2.57 -4.72 14.97
C GLU A 408 -2.13 -3.40 14.30
N LEU A 409 -1.39 -3.49 13.19
CA LEU A 409 -0.96 -2.34 12.40
C LEU A 409 -2.13 -1.60 11.78
N SER A 410 -3.06 -2.35 11.16
CA SER A 410 -4.28 -1.80 10.57
C SER A 410 -5.13 -1.08 11.61
N ALA A 411 -5.33 -1.70 12.78
CA ALA A 411 -6.06 -1.07 13.89
C ALA A 411 -5.33 0.15 14.48
N ALA A 412 -4.00 0.20 14.41
CA ALA A 412 -3.23 1.38 14.80
C ALA A 412 -3.36 2.51 13.78
N GLN A 413 -3.35 2.20 12.49
CA GLN A 413 -3.52 3.17 11.40
C GLN A 413 -4.93 3.77 11.38
N GLU A 414 -5.97 2.96 11.58
CA GLU A 414 -7.35 3.47 11.69
C GLU A 414 -7.49 4.45 12.86
N ARG A 415 -6.91 4.12 14.02
CA ARG A 415 -6.90 5.04 15.17
C ARG A 415 -6.15 6.33 14.86
N HIS A 416 -4.98 6.23 14.21
CA HIS A 416 -4.21 7.41 13.84
C HIS A 416 -4.95 8.31 12.84
N ASN A 417 -5.61 7.72 11.84
CA ASN A 417 -6.40 8.46 10.85
C ASN A 417 -7.63 9.13 11.48
N ALA A 418 -8.30 8.47 12.42
CA ALA A 418 -9.40 9.06 13.18
C ALA A 418 -8.92 10.27 14.01
N GLU A 419 -7.77 10.14 14.69
CA GLU A 419 -7.16 11.25 15.44
C GLU A 419 -6.75 12.43 14.55
N LEU A 420 -6.21 12.15 13.36
CA LEU A 420 -5.89 13.17 12.35
C LEU A 420 -7.14 13.92 11.87
N GLN A 421 -8.24 13.20 11.67
CA GLN A 421 -9.50 13.79 11.23
C GLN A 421 -10.09 14.70 12.33
N ASP A 422 -10.09 14.23 13.58
CA ASP A 422 -10.54 15.02 14.74
C ASP A 422 -9.65 16.26 14.97
N MET A 423 -8.34 16.13 14.72
CA MET A 423 -7.42 17.27 14.79
C MET A 423 -7.70 18.28 13.67
N TRP A 424 -7.94 17.82 12.43
CA TRP A 424 -8.24 18.69 11.30
C TRP A 424 -9.55 19.47 11.50
N THR A 425 -10.60 18.82 12.01
CA THR A 425 -11.87 19.49 12.33
C THR A 425 -11.67 20.54 13.42
N ALA A 426 -10.97 20.19 14.50
CA ALA A 426 -10.66 21.12 15.58
C ALA A 426 -9.82 22.32 15.13
N GLU A 427 -8.83 22.12 14.24
CA GLU A 427 -8.01 23.21 13.69
C GLU A 427 -8.84 24.14 12.81
N ASN A 428 -9.75 23.59 12.01
CA ASN A 428 -10.63 24.38 11.14
C ASN A 428 -11.64 25.19 11.95
N GLU A 429 -12.25 24.59 12.97
CA GLU A 429 -13.13 25.30 13.93
C GLU A 429 -12.37 26.41 14.68
N ALA A 430 -11.14 26.14 15.11
CA ALA A 430 -10.30 27.14 15.77
C ALA A 430 -9.95 28.30 14.81
N ALA A 431 -9.69 28.02 13.53
CA ALA A 431 -9.44 29.02 12.51
C ALA A 431 -10.68 29.88 12.24
N GLU A 432 -11.87 29.28 12.15
CA GLU A 432 -13.15 30.00 12.01
C GLU A 432 -13.43 30.89 13.23
N ALA A 433 -13.27 30.33 14.44
CA ALA A 433 -13.45 31.08 15.68
C ALA A 433 -12.49 32.27 15.76
N LYS A 434 -11.22 32.08 15.34
CA LYS A 434 -10.22 33.16 15.26
C LYS A 434 -10.62 34.24 14.26
N ALA A 435 -11.11 33.87 13.07
CA ALA A 435 -11.57 34.82 12.07
C ALA A 435 -12.77 35.65 12.56
N ILE A 436 -13.71 35.02 13.27
CA ILE A 436 -14.84 35.71 13.90
C ILE A 436 -14.34 36.67 14.99
N ASN A 437 -13.40 36.23 15.84
CA ASN A 437 -12.84 37.05 16.91
C ASN A 437 -12.09 38.27 16.35
N ASP A 438 -11.33 38.11 15.27
CA ASP A 438 -10.67 39.22 14.57
C ASP A 438 -11.68 40.23 14.02
N LYS A 439 -12.80 39.74 13.46
CA LYS A 439 -13.89 40.61 12.97
C LYS A 439 -14.57 41.37 14.10
N LEU A 440 -14.89 40.69 15.20
CA LEU A 440 -15.49 41.31 16.39
C LEU A 440 -14.54 42.32 17.02
N THR A 441 -13.25 42.02 17.10
CA THR A 441 -12.21 42.94 17.61
C THR A 441 -12.12 44.20 16.76
N ARG A 442 -12.18 44.09 15.42
CA ARG A 442 -12.23 45.25 14.52
C ARG A 442 -13.50 46.08 14.71
N GLN A 443 -14.64 45.43 14.86
CA GLN A 443 -15.91 46.10 15.13
C GLN A 443 -15.87 46.83 16.48
N ARG A 444 -15.37 46.19 17.53
CA ARG A 444 -15.18 46.81 18.85
C ARG A 444 -14.26 48.02 18.76
N ASN A 445 -13.10 47.91 18.11
CA ASN A 445 -12.17 49.03 17.95
C ASN A 445 -12.81 50.21 17.18
N SER A 446 -13.71 49.93 16.22
CA SER A 446 -14.47 50.97 15.53
C SER A 446 -15.52 51.62 16.42
N ALA A 447 -16.21 50.84 17.25
CA ALA A 447 -17.18 51.33 18.21
C ALA A 447 -16.51 52.19 19.29
N ASP A 448 -15.37 51.74 19.82
CA ASP A 448 -14.56 52.48 20.81
C ASP A 448 -14.13 53.84 20.25
N ARG A 449 -13.74 53.93 18.98
CA ARG A 449 -13.45 55.22 18.31
C ARG A 449 -14.65 56.14 18.24
N VAL A 450 -15.84 55.61 17.94
CA VAL A 450 -17.08 56.40 17.91
C VAL A 450 -17.45 56.91 19.30
N VAL A 451 -17.26 56.07 20.33
CA VAL A 451 -17.48 56.46 21.73
C VAL A 451 -16.50 57.56 22.14
N GLU A 452 -15.21 57.42 21.85
CA GLU A 452 -14.23 58.48 22.13
C GLU A 452 -14.59 59.80 21.45
N ASP A 453 -15.01 59.78 20.17
CA ASP A 453 -15.45 60.96 19.46
C ASP A 453 -16.72 61.58 20.06
N ALA A 454 -17.66 60.75 20.50
CA ALA A 454 -18.86 61.21 21.19
C ALA A 454 -18.52 61.84 22.56
N GLU A 455 -17.57 61.28 23.30
CA GLU A 455 -17.10 61.83 24.57
C GLU A 455 -16.35 63.16 24.40
N ARG A 456 -15.52 63.29 23.34
CA ARG A 456 -14.88 64.57 22.96
C ARG A 456 -15.91 65.63 22.61
N LYS A 457 -16.97 65.28 21.87
CA LYS A 457 -18.08 66.20 21.56
C LYS A 457 -18.87 66.56 22.83
N ARG A 458 -19.13 65.60 23.72
CA ARG A 458 -19.86 65.82 24.97
C ARG A 458 -19.11 66.76 25.91
N THR A 459 -17.79 66.60 26.03
CA THR A 459 -16.93 67.50 26.83
C THR A 459 -16.90 68.90 26.23
N SER A 460 -16.77 69.03 24.91
CA SER A 460 -16.86 70.33 24.22
C SER A 460 -18.21 71.03 24.44
N VAL A 461 -19.33 70.31 24.32
CA VAL A 461 -20.67 70.88 24.58
C VAL A 461 -20.84 71.26 26.04
N LYS A 462 -20.36 70.44 26.99
CA LYS A 462 -20.36 70.79 28.42
C LYS A 462 -19.62 72.10 28.70
N GLU A 463 -18.44 72.30 28.11
CA GLU A 463 -17.70 73.55 28.31
C GLU A 463 -18.44 74.76 27.71
N ARG A 464 -19.08 74.59 26.55
CA ARG A 464 -19.93 75.64 25.95
C ARG A 464 -21.14 75.99 26.81
N VAL A 465 -21.78 74.99 27.42
CA VAL A 465 -22.89 75.21 28.36
C VAL A 465 -22.39 75.97 29.59
N ARG A 466 -21.25 75.57 30.17
CA ARG A 466 -20.64 76.26 31.31
C ARG A 466 -20.33 77.73 31.01
N GLN A 467 -19.78 78.02 29.82
CA GLN A 467 -19.55 79.40 29.36
C GLN A 467 -20.86 80.18 29.16
N GLY A 468 -21.92 79.51 28.68
CA GLY A 468 -23.25 80.09 28.54
C GLY A 468 -23.90 80.43 29.90
N GLU A 469 -23.79 79.53 30.87
CA GLU A 469 -24.27 79.75 32.25
C GLU A 469 -23.56 80.93 32.91
N GLN A 470 -22.23 81.05 32.76
CA GLN A 470 -21.48 82.21 33.24
C GLN A 470 -21.96 83.53 32.61
N ARG A 471 -22.30 83.54 31.31
CA ARG A 471 -22.85 84.73 30.64
C ARG A 471 -24.27 85.06 31.12
N ILE A 472 -25.11 84.05 31.37
CA ILE A 472 -26.45 84.27 31.92
C ILE A 472 -26.36 84.89 33.30
N GLU A 473 -25.43 84.45 34.14
CA GLU A 473 -25.24 85.03 35.48
C GLU A 473 -24.79 86.49 35.40
N GLN A 474 -23.82 86.81 34.54
CA GLN A 474 -23.39 88.19 34.28
C GLN A 474 -24.53 89.09 33.77
N LEU A 475 -25.39 88.57 32.90
CA LEU A 475 -26.56 89.31 32.40
C LEU A 475 -27.63 89.47 33.47
N ARG A 476 -27.82 88.49 34.34
CA ARG A 476 -28.76 88.58 35.47
C ARG A 476 -28.34 89.66 36.46
N GLU A 477 -27.05 89.76 36.78
CA GLU A 477 -26.50 90.86 37.60
C GLU A 477 -26.76 92.24 36.98
N GLN A 478 -26.70 92.35 35.64
CA GLN A 478 -27.03 93.60 34.93
C GLN A 478 -28.54 93.92 34.96
N VAL A 479 -29.41 92.91 34.90
CA VAL A 479 -30.87 93.10 34.99
C VAL A 479 -31.27 93.54 36.41
N THR A 480 -30.69 92.96 37.46
CA THR A 480 -30.93 93.42 38.84
C THR A 480 -30.44 94.85 39.08
N ALA A 481 -29.36 95.28 38.42
CA ALA A 481 -28.89 96.67 38.48
C ALA A 481 -29.83 97.67 37.77
N LEU A 482 -30.52 97.24 36.69
CA LEU A 482 -31.48 98.09 35.95
C LEU A 482 -32.88 98.08 36.58
N GLN A 483 -33.24 97.03 37.32
CA GLN A 483 -34.52 96.94 38.04
C GLN A 483 -34.59 97.80 39.31
N SER A 484 -33.48 98.39 39.77
CA SER A 484 -33.47 99.33 40.91
C SER A 484 -33.73 100.80 40.52
N GLN A 485 -34.14 101.08 39.27
CA GLN A 485 -34.36 102.45 38.75
C GLN A 485 -35.81 102.78 38.34
N ILE A 486 -36.81 101.99 38.73
CA ILE A 486 -38.21 102.29 38.36
C ILE A 486 -39.15 102.19 39.57
N ALA A 487 -39.74 103.34 39.92
CA ALA A 487 -40.84 103.53 40.87
C ALA A 487 -41.83 104.60 40.34
N GLU A 488 -43.03 104.59 40.91
CA GLU A 488 -44.36 104.91 40.36
C GLU A 488 -44.87 106.38 40.53
N SER A 489 -45.67 106.86 39.55
CA SER A 489 -47.03 107.52 39.64
C SER A 489 -47.21 108.86 40.42
N PRO A 490 -48.38 109.58 40.41
CA PRO A 490 -49.32 110.11 39.39
C PRO A 490 -49.62 111.65 39.55
N GLU A 491 -50.69 112.15 38.91
CA GLU A 491 -51.48 113.39 39.16
C GLU A 491 -51.13 114.70 38.45
N GLY A 492 -52.10 115.19 37.66
CA GLY A 492 -52.14 116.57 37.19
C GLY A 492 -53.19 116.81 36.11
N LEU A 493 -54.22 117.57 36.48
CA LEU A 493 -55.07 118.40 35.61
C LEU A 493 -56.43 117.83 35.15
N GLU A 494 -57.26 117.48 36.12
CA GLU A 494 -58.66 117.91 36.13
C GLU A 494 -58.76 119.23 36.90
N LYS A 495 -58.66 120.40 36.24
CA LYS A 495 -59.15 121.69 36.79
C LYS A 495 -59.04 122.90 35.84
N GLU A 496 -59.38 122.76 34.56
CA GLU A 496 -59.29 123.94 33.67
C GLU A 496 -60.38 124.08 32.61
N ILE A 497 -61.48 123.35 32.64
CA ILE A 497 -62.61 123.67 31.74
C ILE A 497 -63.97 123.45 32.43
N GLU A 498 -64.05 123.89 33.70
CA GLU A 498 -65.32 124.15 34.40
C GLU A 498 -65.73 125.65 34.26
N GLU A 499 -64.96 126.46 33.51
CA GLU A 499 -65.10 127.93 33.47
C GLU A 499 -65.46 128.56 32.12
N LEU A 500 -65.93 127.79 31.14
CA LEU A 500 -66.63 128.33 29.95
C LEU A 500 -68.11 127.97 29.95
N LYS A 501 -68.71 128.09 31.14
CA LYS A 501 -70.11 127.80 31.46
C LYS A 501 -71.05 129.02 31.41
N SER A 502 -70.60 130.23 31.07
CA SER A 502 -71.41 131.45 31.28
C SER A 502 -71.61 132.41 30.09
N GLY A 503 -71.20 132.07 28.88
CA GLY A 503 -71.64 132.76 27.65
C GLY A 503 -71.63 131.73 26.54
N VAL A 504 -72.74 131.27 25.96
CA VAL A 504 -73.63 132.05 25.11
C VAL A 504 -75.02 131.41 25.22
N CYS A 505 -75.69 131.70 26.33
CA CYS A 505 -77.10 131.36 26.57
C CYS A 505 -78.08 132.24 25.76
N GLN A 506 -77.65 132.89 24.67
CA GLN A 506 -78.50 133.81 23.88
C GLN A 506 -78.50 133.57 22.36
N LEU A 507 -77.99 132.42 21.87
CA LEU A 507 -78.22 131.93 20.49
C LEU A 507 -78.76 130.48 20.47
N LYS A 508 -79.48 130.08 21.53
CA LYS A 508 -79.83 128.68 21.84
C LYS A 508 -81.15 128.15 21.25
N ALA A 509 -81.97 128.91 20.55
CA ALA A 509 -83.32 128.43 20.19
C ALA A 509 -83.52 127.95 18.74
N VAL A 510 -82.63 128.28 17.79
CA VAL A 510 -82.78 127.87 16.37
C VAL A 510 -81.64 126.95 15.89
N LEU A 511 -80.54 126.86 16.65
CA LEU A 511 -79.41 125.95 16.37
C LEU A 511 -79.56 124.57 17.07
N GLU A 512 -80.45 124.47 18.08
CA GLU A 512 -80.60 123.29 18.94
C GLU A 512 -81.23 122.09 18.22
N GLU A 513 -82.15 122.30 17.28
CA GLU A 513 -82.76 121.24 16.46
C GLU A 513 -81.71 120.53 15.57
N LYS A 514 -80.85 121.30 14.89
CA LYS A 514 -79.79 120.78 14.00
C LYS A 514 -78.57 120.25 14.78
N ALA A 515 -78.27 120.80 15.95
CA ALA A 515 -77.19 120.33 16.82
C ALA A 515 -77.56 119.06 17.59
N ASN A 516 -78.83 118.86 17.96
CA ASN A 516 -79.31 117.62 18.59
C ASN A 516 -79.21 116.42 17.64
N GLN A 517 -79.55 116.60 16.35
CA GLN A 517 -79.37 115.56 15.33
C GLN A 517 -77.89 115.18 15.14
N ARG A 518 -76.96 116.16 15.08
CA ARG A 518 -75.51 115.87 14.96
C ARG A 518 -74.93 115.20 16.22
N ARG A 519 -75.38 115.59 17.43
CA ARG A 519 -74.95 114.96 18.68
C ARG A 519 -75.44 113.51 18.82
N ALA A 520 -76.68 113.23 18.42
CA ALA A 520 -77.22 111.87 18.40
C ALA A 520 -76.46 110.96 17.42
N HIS A 521 -76.10 111.46 16.23
CA HIS A 521 -75.25 110.72 15.28
C HIS A 521 -73.82 110.53 15.81
N SER A 522 -73.19 111.55 16.38
CA SER A 522 -71.82 111.44 16.92
C SER A 522 -71.71 110.48 18.11
N GLN A 523 -72.73 110.40 18.97
CA GLN A 523 -72.78 109.40 20.05
C GLN A 523 -72.95 107.98 19.51
N ARG A 524 -73.80 107.78 18.49
CA ARG A 524 -73.96 106.48 17.82
C ARG A 524 -72.65 106.04 17.16
N ASP A 525 -71.95 106.93 16.47
CA ASP A 525 -70.67 106.63 15.83
C ASP A 525 -69.60 106.30 16.88
N GLN A 526 -69.55 106.97 18.02
CA GLN A 526 -68.62 106.60 19.11
C GLN A 526 -68.90 105.21 19.71
N VAL A 527 -70.17 104.80 19.80
CA VAL A 527 -70.53 103.46 20.27
C VAL A 527 -70.15 102.42 19.22
N VAL A 528 -70.42 102.68 17.94
CA VAL A 528 -70.03 101.79 16.83
C VAL A 528 -68.51 101.65 16.72
N CYS A 529 -67.75 102.74 16.83
CA CYS A 529 -66.28 102.71 16.83
C CYS A 529 -65.68 102.00 18.05
N ARG A 530 -66.37 101.96 19.19
CA ARG A 530 -65.98 101.12 20.33
C ARG A 530 -66.27 99.65 20.07
N LEU A 531 -67.46 99.33 19.57
CA LEU A 531 -67.83 97.96 19.24
C LEU A 531 -66.94 97.35 18.15
N LEU A 532 -66.57 98.13 17.13
CA LEU A 532 -65.63 97.69 16.09
C LEU A 532 -64.24 97.38 16.66
N ARG A 533 -63.69 98.23 17.53
CA ARG A 533 -62.42 97.95 18.22
C ARG A 533 -62.49 96.71 19.09
N HIS A 534 -63.62 96.47 19.77
CA HIS A 534 -63.81 95.25 20.56
C HIS A 534 -63.89 94.01 19.65
N LEU A 535 -64.56 94.08 18.50
CA LEU A 535 -64.62 92.99 17.53
C LEU A 535 -63.25 92.69 16.90
N GLU A 536 -62.44 93.72 16.64
CA GLU A 536 -61.05 93.54 16.19
C GLU A 536 -60.20 92.88 17.27
N SER A 537 -60.32 93.31 18.54
CA SER A 537 -59.66 92.64 19.68
C SER A 537 -60.06 91.17 19.81
N TYR A 538 -61.35 90.86 19.70
CA TYR A 538 -61.82 89.47 19.76
C TYR A 538 -61.31 88.63 18.59
N LYS A 539 -61.19 89.21 17.40
CA LYS A 539 -60.58 88.54 16.23
C LYS A 539 -59.09 88.25 16.47
N ASP A 540 -58.35 89.18 17.05
CA ASP A 540 -56.94 88.99 17.38
C ASP A 540 -56.74 87.95 18.50
N GLU A 541 -57.65 87.91 19.48
CA GLU A 541 -57.67 86.86 20.49
C GLU A 541 -58.02 85.49 19.90
N LEU A 542 -59.02 85.41 19.01
CA LEU A 542 -59.40 84.17 18.32
C LEU A 542 -58.26 83.61 17.46
N THR A 543 -57.53 84.47 16.74
CA THR A 543 -56.36 84.06 15.95
C THR A 543 -55.21 83.59 16.84
N ARG A 544 -54.96 84.26 17.98
CA ARG A 544 -54.01 83.78 18.99
C ARG A 544 -54.39 82.42 19.55
N VAL A 545 -55.64 82.22 19.93
CA VAL A 545 -56.13 80.91 20.43
C VAL A 545 -55.96 79.82 19.37
N GLY A 546 -56.26 80.11 18.10
CA GLY A 546 -56.03 79.18 16.99
C GLY A 546 -54.56 78.79 16.83
N SER A 547 -53.63 79.76 16.94
CA SER A 547 -52.19 79.49 16.87
C SER A 547 -51.67 78.65 18.05
N VAL A 548 -52.19 78.89 19.26
CA VAL A 548 -51.85 78.12 20.47
C VAL A 548 -52.39 76.69 20.38
N ALA A 549 -53.61 76.51 19.88
CA ALA A 549 -54.19 75.18 19.66
C ALA A 549 -53.38 74.36 18.63
N ALA A 550 -52.96 74.96 17.52
CA ALA A 550 -52.11 74.30 16.53
C ALA A 550 -50.75 73.89 17.11
N ASN A 551 -50.14 74.75 17.93
CA ASN A 551 -48.88 74.44 18.62
C ASN A 551 -49.05 73.30 19.64
N ALA A 552 -50.17 73.27 20.37
CA ALA A 552 -50.49 72.20 21.31
C ALA A 552 -50.66 70.85 20.62
N GLU A 553 -51.33 70.81 19.46
CA GLU A 553 -51.53 69.58 18.69
C GLU A 553 -50.19 69.05 18.12
N ASN A 554 -49.35 69.94 17.58
CA ASN A 554 -48.00 69.57 17.12
C ASN A 554 -47.12 69.05 18.27
N ALA A 555 -47.21 69.65 19.46
CA ALA A 555 -46.48 69.18 20.64
C ALA A 555 -46.98 67.79 21.09
N LYS A 556 -48.29 67.53 21.02
CA LYS A 556 -48.90 66.24 21.35
C LYS A 556 -48.45 65.14 20.38
N GLN A 557 -48.39 65.42 19.08
CA GLN A 557 -47.90 64.46 18.07
C GLN A 557 -46.42 64.12 18.28
N ARG A 558 -45.56 65.11 18.55
CA ARG A 558 -44.14 64.86 18.88
C ARG A 558 -43.98 64.04 20.16
N ALA A 559 -44.79 64.31 21.18
CA ALA A 559 -44.77 63.53 22.42
C ALA A 559 -45.25 62.08 22.21
N ALA A 560 -46.18 61.84 21.29
CA ALA A 560 -46.61 60.49 20.92
C ALA A 560 -45.48 59.73 20.19
N ALA A 561 -44.85 60.34 19.19
CA ALA A 561 -43.71 59.73 18.48
C ALA A 561 -42.54 59.40 19.42
N ALA A 562 -42.17 60.34 20.31
CA ALA A 562 -41.10 60.10 21.29
C ALA A 562 -41.42 58.97 22.28
N ARG A 563 -42.70 58.72 22.58
CA ARG A 563 -43.12 57.59 23.43
C ARG A 563 -43.00 56.26 22.71
N GLU A 564 -43.32 56.23 21.41
CA GLU A 564 -43.17 55.04 20.57
C GLU A 564 -41.68 54.68 20.40
N ASP A 565 -40.84 55.67 20.11
CA ASP A 565 -39.38 55.48 20.02
C ASP A 565 -38.79 54.95 21.34
N LEU A 566 -39.24 55.49 22.49
CA LEU A 566 -38.82 55.00 23.81
C LEU A 566 -39.29 53.57 24.10
N ALA A 567 -40.47 53.18 23.61
CA ALA A 567 -40.96 51.81 23.75
C ALA A 567 -40.10 50.84 22.93
N ASN A 568 -39.80 51.20 21.68
CA ASN A 568 -38.94 50.42 20.80
C ASN A 568 -37.51 50.28 21.35
N LEU A 569 -36.94 51.36 21.88
CA LEU A 569 -35.61 51.35 22.48
C LEU A 569 -35.54 50.47 23.74
N ARG A 570 -36.60 50.47 24.55
CA ARG A 570 -36.70 49.58 25.73
C ARG A 570 -36.78 48.11 25.34
N GLN A 571 -37.56 47.79 24.31
CA GLN A 571 -37.65 46.42 23.80
C GLN A 571 -36.30 45.95 23.26
N SER A 572 -35.59 46.78 22.51
CA SER A 572 -34.25 46.46 22.00
C SER A 572 -33.22 46.30 23.13
N LEU A 573 -33.28 47.14 24.18
CA LEU A 573 -32.41 47.01 25.35
C LEU A 573 -32.64 45.67 26.07
N GLU A 574 -33.90 45.27 26.26
CA GLU A 574 -34.22 44.02 26.96
C GLU A 574 -33.79 42.78 26.16
N ALA A 575 -33.95 42.81 24.83
CA ALA A 575 -33.43 41.78 23.94
C ALA A 575 -31.89 41.68 24.05
N THR A 576 -31.17 42.81 23.98
CA THR A 576 -29.69 42.78 24.11
C THR A 576 -29.20 42.29 25.48
N LYS A 577 -29.98 42.48 26.55
CA LYS A 577 -29.65 41.94 27.86
C LYS A 577 -29.84 40.43 27.92
N GLN A 578 -30.91 39.91 27.31
CA GLN A 578 -31.15 38.47 27.22
C GLN A 578 -30.03 37.79 26.42
N ASP A 579 -29.68 38.34 25.26
CA ASP A 579 -28.55 37.86 24.46
C ASP A 579 -27.25 37.88 25.28
N GLY A 580 -26.99 38.95 26.04
CA GLY A 580 -25.83 39.06 26.92
C GLY A 580 -25.78 37.95 27.98
N THR A 581 -26.91 37.63 28.61
CA THR A 581 -26.98 36.55 29.60
C THR A 581 -26.79 35.16 28.99
N GLU A 582 -27.30 34.93 27.77
CA GLU A 582 -27.12 33.66 27.04
C GLU A 582 -25.66 33.48 26.61
N LEU A 583 -25.02 34.54 26.11
CA LEU A 583 -23.59 34.53 25.78
C LEU A 583 -22.72 34.28 27.02
N GLU A 584 -23.04 34.88 28.17
CA GLU A 584 -22.30 34.63 29.42
C GLU A 584 -22.40 33.17 29.88
N GLN A 585 -23.58 32.55 29.72
CA GLN A 585 -23.76 31.13 30.05
C GLN A 585 -22.99 30.23 29.08
N SER A 586 -23.05 30.53 27.77
CA SER A 586 -22.30 29.79 26.75
C SER A 586 -20.78 29.90 26.98
N LEU A 587 -20.28 31.09 27.30
CA LEU A 587 -18.86 31.31 27.62
C LEU A 587 -18.40 30.49 28.83
N LYS A 588 -19.21 30.41 29.88
CA LYS A 588 -18.90 29.59 31.06
C LYS A 588 -18.83 28.10 30.72
N SER A 589 -19.73 27.61 29.88
CA SER A 589 -19.69 26.21 29.41
C SER A 589 -18.41 25.94 28.61
N VAL A 590 -18.10 26.79 27.64
CA VAL A 590 -16.92 26.63 26.76
C VAL A 590 -15.62 26.71 27.57
N VAL A 591 -15.53 27.59 28.57
CA VAL A 591 -14.36 27.67 29.46
C VAL A 591 -14.19 26.37 30.26
N ALA A 592 -15.27 25.83 30.83
CA ALA A 592 -15.22 24.56 31.56
C ALA A 592 -14.84 23.37 30.65
N ASP A 593 -15.33 23.35 29.40
CA ASP A 593 -14.97 22.32 28.41
C ASP A 593 -13.49 22.41 28.03
N ASN A 594 -12.98 23.62 27.86
CA ASN A 594 -11.57 23.86 27.51
C ASN A 594 -10.62 23.47 28.67
N GLU A 595 -11.00 23.74 29.92
CA GLU A 595 -10.23 23.30 31.09
C GLU A 595 -10.21 21.77 31.21
N ARG A 596 -11.33 21.09 30.97
CA ARG A 596 -11.39 19.62 30.94
C ARG A 596 -10.52 19.05 29.82
N ALA A 597 -10.60 19.61 28.62
CA ALA A 597 -9.77 19.18 27.49
C ALA A 597 -8.27 19.35 27.77
N LYS A 598 -7.87 20.45 28.42
CA LYS A 598 -6.48 20.68 28.83
C LYS A 598 -5.99 19.66 29.85
N GLN A 599 -6.81 19.29 30.83
CA GLN A 599 -6.46 18.27 31.81
C GLN A 599 -6.25 16.90 31.16
N VAL A 600 -7.19 16.48 30.29
CA VAL A 600 -7.06 15.20 29.55
C VAL A 600 -5.82 15.21 28.65
N HIS A 601 -5.53 16.33 27.98
CA HIS A 601 -4.33 16.46 27.17
C HIS A 601 -3.05 16.37 28.02
N ALA A 602 -3.01 17.02 29.19
CA ALA A 602 -1.87 16.95 30.10
C ALA A 602 -1.60 15.53 30.59
N GLU A 603 -2.64 14.81 31.01
CA GLU A 603 -2.54 13.40 31.43
C GLU A 603 -2.05 12.50 30.29
N ARG A 604 -2.54 12.73 29.06
CA ARG A 604 -2.12 11.98 27.87
C ARG A 604 -0.65 12.22 27.54
N MET A 605 -0.18 13.45 27.68
CA MET A 605 1.24 13.79 27.47
C MET A 605 2.14 13.11 28.49
N GLU A 606 1.75 13.07 29.76
CA GLU A 606 2.51 12.39 30.82
C GLU A 606 2.59 10.88 30.56
N GLN A 607 1.49 10.25 30.14
CA GLN A 607 1.49 8.83 29.76
C GLN A 607 2.40 8.53 28.56
N LEU A 608 2.44 9.43 27.56
CA LEU A 608 3.34 9.29 26.41
C LEU A 608 4.80 9.45 26.82
N GLU A 609 5.12 10.38 27.73
CA GLU A 609 6.47 10.55 28.25
C GLU A 609 6.96 9.33 29.04
N VAL A 610 6.10 8.74 29.88
CA VAL A 610 6.43 7.49 30.60
C VAL A 610 6.68 6.34 29.63
N ARG A 611 5.84 6.18 28.60
CA ARG A 611 6.04 5.16 27.56
C ARG A 611 7.34 5.38 26.79
N ARG A 612 7.67 6.64 26.47
CA ARG A 612 8.93 6.99 25.79
C ARG A 612 10.15 6.64 26.65
N GLN A 613 10.10 6.92 27.96
CA GLN A 613 11.18 6.58 28.88
C GLN A 613 11.35 5.06 29.03
N ALA A 614 10.26 4.31 29.13
CA ALA A 614 10.31 2.84 29.19
C ALA A 614 10.89 2.23 27.90
N ALA A 615 10.50 2.74 26.73
CA ALA A 615 11.04 2.30 25.44
C ALA A 615 12.54 2.59 25.31
N LEU A 616 13.01 3.76 25.80
CA LEU A 616 14.44 4.09 25.82
C LEU A 616 15.24 3.16 26.73
N GLN A 617 14.71 2.80 27.90
CA GLN A 617 15.36 1.84 28.80
C GLN A 617 15.46 0.45 28.15
N GLN A 618 14.38 -0.04 27.55
CA GLN A 618 14.39 -1.32 26.82
C GLN A 618 15.39 -1.31 25.65
N HIS A 619 15.50 -0.20 24.93
CA HIS A 619 16.48 -0.07 23.85
C HIS A 619 17.92 -0.15 24.36
N GLN A 620 18.22 0.52 25.49
CA GLN A 620 19.53 0.45 26.13
C GLN A 620 19.86 -0.96 26.63
N GLU A 621 18.90 -1.67 27.22
CA GLU A 621 19.08 -3.07 27.65
C GLU A 621 19.34 -4.01 26.47
N LEU A 622 18.60 -3.87 25.37
CA LEU A 622 18.81 -4.65 24.16
C LEU A 622 20.16 -4.36 23.50
N GLN A 623 20.59 -3.10 23.48
CA GLN A 623 21.90 -2.72 22.96
C GLN A 623 23.04 -3.29 23.82
N ALA A 624 22.88 -3.29 25.15
CA ALA A 624 23.82 -3.93 26.06
C ALA A 624 23.89 -5.45 25.82
N LYS A 625 22.75 -6.13 25.68
CA LYS A 625 22.69 -7.57 25.36
C LYS A 625 23.38 -7.90 24.03
N ARG A 626 23.08 -7.15 22.96
CA ARG A 626 23.74 -7.32 21.65
C ARG A 626 25.26 -7.13 21.74
N SER A 627 25.72 -6.14 22.51
CA SER A 627 27.15 -5.91 22.68
C SER A 627 27.86 -7.06 23.41
N GLU A 628 27.18 -7.71 24.36
CA GLU A 628 27.70 -8.85 25.09
C GLU A 628 27.69 -10.12 24.24
N GLU A 629 26.60 -10.37 23.50
CA GLU A 629 26.49 -11.46 22.52
C GLU A 629 27.58 -11.35 21.45
N GLN A 630 27.85 -10.14 20.95
CA GLN A 630 28.91 -9.91 19.97
C GLN A 630 30.31 -10.22 20.52
N ARG A 631 30.59 -9.89 21.80
CA ARG A 631 31.85 -10.27 22.45
C ARG A 631 31.97 -11.79 22.60
N GLN A 632 30.89 -12.47 23.00
CA GLN A 632 30.87 -13.93 23.14
C GLN A 632 31.10 -14.61 21.78
N LEU A 633 30.50 -14.10 20.72
CA LEU A 633 30.69 -14.59 19.36
C LEU A 633 32.14 -14.42 18.89
N HIS A 634 32.75 -13.24 19.15
CA HIS A 634 34.17 -13.01 18.85
C HIS A 634 35.09 -13.97 19.63
N GLN A 635 34.79 -14.24 20.91
CA GLN A 635 35.55 -15.21 21.71
C GLN A 635 35.43 -16.63 21.14
N LEU A 636 34.22 -17.08 20.80
CA LEU A 636 33.99 -18.40 20.20
C LEU A 636 34.66 -18.54 18.83
N GLN A 637 34.66 -17.48 18.01
CA GLN A 637 35.38 -17.47 16.73
C GLN A 637 36.89 -17.60 16.91
N SER A 638 37.47 -16.91 17.90
CA SER A 638 38.90 -17.05 18.23
C SER A 638 39.23 -18.48 18.66
N GLN A 639 38.41 -19.08 19.53
CA GLN A 639 38.59 -20.47 19.96
C GLN A 639 38.46 -21.46 18.80
N ARG A 640 37.53 -21.21 17.86
CA ARG A 640 37.38 -22.04 16.66
C ARG A 640 38.65 -22.01 15.82
N LEU A 641 39.21 -20.83 15.57
CA LEU A 641 40.45 -20.66 14.81
C LEU A 641 41.65 -21.35 15.48
N GLU A 642 41.75 -21.26 16.81
CA GLU A 642 42.80 -21.96 17.58
C GLU A 642 42.68 -23.49 17.42
N LEU A 643 41.48 -24.04 17.58
CA LEU A 643 41.23 -25.48 17.41
C LEU A 643 41.45 -25.95 15.97
N GLU A 644 41.04 -25.16 14.97
CA GLU A 644 41.30 -25.45 13.56
C GLU A 644 42.80 -25.50 13.27
N ALA A 645 43.58 -24.56 13.84
CA ALA A 645 45.03 -24.55 13.71
C ALA A 645 45.68 -25.77 14.38
N GLU A 646 45.19 -26.18 15.55
CA GLU A 646 45.66 -27.38 16.26
C GLU A 646 45.37 -28.66 15.46
N VAL A 647 44.14 -28.81 14.93
CA VAL A 647 43.77 -29.94 14.06
C VAL A 647 44.64 -29.96 12.80
N ALA A 648 44.91 -28.80 12.19
CA ALA A 648 45.79 -28.71 11.04
C ALA A 648 47.24 -29.07 11.36
N ALA A 649 47.73 -28.76 12.56
CA ALA A 649 49.06 -29.16 13.02
C ALA A 649 49.15 -30.67 13.25
N ILE A 650 48.15 -31.27 13.90
CA ILE A 650 48.06 -32.72 14.12
C ILE A 650 48.00 -33.47 12.78
N ARG A 651 47.18 -32.99 11.83
CA ARG A 651 47.11 -33.58 10.47
C ARG A 651 48.44 -33.53 9.73
N ARG A 652 49.18 -32.42 9.85
CA ARG A 652 50.53 -32.28 9.24
C ARG A 652 51.53 -33.24 9.88
N ALA A 653 51.53 -33.37 11.21
CA ALA A 653 52.40 -34.31 11.93
C ALA A 653 52.10 -35.76 11.51
N HIS A 654 50.82 -36.17 11.53
CA HIS A 654 50.41 -37.50 11.10
C HIS A 654 50.75 -37.79 9.63
N ALA A 655 50.60 -36.81 8.73
CA ALA A 655 50.99 -36.96 7.33
C ALA A 655 52.49 -37.19 7.15
N ALA A 656 53.32 -36.50 7.97
CA ALA A 656 54.77 -36.70 7.99
C ALA A 656 55.13 -38.11 8.49
N GLU A 657 54.57 -38.54 9.62
CA GLU A 657 54.78 -39.90 10.16
C GLU A 657 54.37 -40.99 9.16
N MET A 658 53.21 -40.84 8.53
CA MET A 658 52.76 -41.77 7.48
C MET A 658 53.67 -41.75 6.24
N GLY A 659 54.30 -40.61 5.95
CA GLY A 659 55.32 -40.49 4.92
C GLY A 659 56.56 -41.31 5.25
N GLU A 660 57.09 -41.16 6.47
CA GLU A 660 58.24 -41.93 6.96
C GLU A 660 57.97 -43.43 6.97
N LEU A 661 56.81 -43.86 7.45
CA LEU A 661 56.36 -45.26 7.44
C LEU A 661 56.29 -45.83 6.02
N ARG A 662 55.80 -45.07 5.03
CA ARG A 662 55.77 -45.49 3.62
C ARG A 662 57.18 -45.66 3.05
N VAL A 663 58.10 -44.75 3.36
CA VAL A 663 59.51 -44.84 2.93
C VAL A 663 60.16 -46.08 3.55
N MET A 664 59.95 -46.33 4.85
CA MET A 664 60.44 -47.53 5.52
C MET A 664 59.88 -48.81 4.90
N TRP A 665 58.57 -48.87 4.63
CA TRP A 665 57.92 -50.02 4.02
C TRP A 665 58.48 -50.31 2.62
N LYS A 666 58.69 -49.26 1.81
CA LYS A 666 59.31 -49.39 0.49
C LYS A 666 60.73 -49.92 0.58
N ALA A 667 61.54 -49.41 1.51
CA ALA A 667 62.91 -49.91 1.71
C ALA A 667 62.96 -51.40 2.13
N VAL A 668 61.94 -51.90 2.85
CA VAL A 668 61.83 -53.32 3.20
C VAL A 668 61.48 -54.16 1.97
N ILE A 669 60.56 -53.68 1.11
CA ILE A 669 60.22 -54.36 -0.15
C ILE A 669 61.43 -54.41 -1.08
N ASP A 670 62.10 -53.28 -1.29
CA ASP A 670 63.28 -53.21 -2.18
C ASP A 670 64.38 -54.17 -1.69
N LYS A 671 64.57 -54.30 -0.36
CA LYS A 671 65.48 -55.30 0.23
C LYS A 671 65.01 -56.74 -0.01
N ALA A 672 63.72 -57.03 0.12
CA ALA A 672 63.17 -58.35 -0.12
C ALA A 672 63.29 -58.75 -1.61
N GLU A 673 63.05 -57.82 -2.53
CA GLU A 673 63.24 -58.02 -3.97
C GLU A 673 64.72 -58.27 -4.30
N SER A 674 65.63 -57.45 -3.75
CA SER A 674 67.08 -57.67 -3.93
C SER A 674 67.55 -59.01 -3.35
N TYR A 675 66.98 -59.45 -2.23
CA TYR A 675 67.27 -60.76 -1.64
C TYR A 675 66.77 -61.88 -2.55
N ASN A 676 65.54 -61.80 -3.05
CA ASN A 676 64.97 -62.79 -3.97
C ASN A 676 65.78 -62.88 -5.28
N LEU A 677 66.18 -61.74 -5.86
CA LEU A 677 67.04 -61.70 -7.04
C LEU A 677 68.41 -62.36 -6.78
N SER A 678 68.97 -62.16 -5.59
CA SER A 678 70.23 -62.82 -5.20
C SER A 678 70.04 -64.32 -5.00
N LEU A 679 68.89 -64.74 -4.47
CA LEU A 679 68.52 -66.15 -4.32
C LEU A 679 68.36 -66.82 -5.70
N ASP A 680 67.66 -66.17 -6.62
CA ASP A 680 67.45 -66.65 -7.99
C ASP A 680 68.78 -66.75 -8.76
N ALA A 681 69.70 -65.80 -8.56
CA ALA A 681 71.05 -65.86 -9.12
C ALA A 681 71.84 -67.06 -8.58
N LEU A 682 71.77 -67.32 -7.28
CA LEU A 682 72.40 -68.51 -6.66
C LEU A 682 71.77 -69.82 -7.16
N PHE A 683 70.45 -69.87 -7.34
CA PHE A 683 69.78 -71.03 -7.94
C PHE A 683 70.20 -71.25 -9.39
N HIS A 684 70.38 -70.18 -10.17
CA HIS A 684 70.88 -70.28 -11.53
C HIS A 684 72.35 -70.73 -11.61
N GLU A 685 73.20 -70.34 -10.67
CA GLU A 685 74.58 -70.85 -10.58
C GLU A 685 74.64 -72.34 -10.22
N HIS A 686 73.80 -72.81 -9.28
CA HIS A 686 73.72 -74.25 -8.95
C HIS A 686 73.12 -75.11 -10.07
N CYS A 687 72.15 -74.59 -10.84
CA CYS A 687 71.63 -75.32 -12.01
C CYS A 687 72.63 -75.46 -13.16
N HIS A 688 73.72 -74.69 -13.19
CA HIS A 688 74.80 -74.84 -14.15
C HIS A 688 75.92 -75.80 -13.67
N GLU A 689 76.07 -76.03 -12.36
CA GLU A 689 77.04 -77.00 -11.83
C GLU A 689 76.54 -78.46 -11.87
N ASP A 690 75.23 -78.70 -11.81
CA ASP A 690 74.65 -80.06 -11.90
C ASP A 690 74.45 -80.57 -13.35
N GLY A 691 74.88 -79.81 -14.36
CA GLY A 691 74.83 -80.19 -15.79
C GLY A 691 76.01 -81.05 -16.27
N THR A 692 76.95 -81.41 -15.39
CA THR A 692 78.11 -82.23 -15.76
C THR A 692 78.35 -83.32 -14.71
N VAL A 693 77.61 -84.43 -14.82
CA VAL A 693 78.05 -85.84 -14.67
C VAL A 693 76.82 -86.73 -14.39
N LEU A 694 76.59 -87.65 -15.35
CA LEU A 694 75.71 -88.84 -15.38
C LEU A 694 74.20 -88.66 -15.58
#